data_AF-A0A3M2DUV2-F1
#
_entry.id   AF-A0A3M2DUV2-F1
#
_cell.length_a   1.000
_cell.length_b   1.000
_cell.length_c   1.000
_cell.angle_alpha   90.00
_cell.angle_beta   90.00
_cell.angle_gamma   90.00
#
_symmetry.space_group_name_H-M   'P 1'
#
loop_
_entity.id
_entity.type
_entity.pdbx_description
1 polymer ?
#
loop_
_entity_poly.entity_id
_entity_poly.type
_entity_poly.pdbx_seq_one_letter_code
_entity_poly.pdbx_strand_id
1 'polypeptide(L)'
;MFRFDWVVALAVLIGSGCSGGGCNGCAVDPLPPGGLPADQTIEGGMQVRVTRTGFDAIENIVKAVVQDSFGDGFCVGRQSIDAFVADGEACYRNDCTGGARGCQVDVALQSIDLSVPDPNTFRAHVVVDVSTQIPARIRVLGVTVDSCTMNVTLNDGDVTLDVGFFTRASDGELDIQLQNIDLDLSGFNSSGCGFISSVLDLVVDLLSSPLGNFLVDLLTPTIEDLIRGFLPDPLGIEGVVDLGALIGSLSPGTNALIETKFIPGGYVSLPAEGLSLGVITGFNADEDVSTRTPDLDNEPALCVPPLAAPDFAAPPHNLTTTPRNTFKLDPADAFLGMPDPANDLVVGLSETFLDLTGHHLVTSGAMCLGVGPDLIPQLNLGLVGLLVPSLAELGSEDGEDPLLLVLRPTEALDFTIGEGTEDDPSLTIHIRNLDVDFYAFLFERYVRGFTIRLSMDVGLNLESTVDDMGNPAVEPILTGLSADDIQLTVHNAEFLREGAAQLEQVLPSIFDLALPLISDGIGPIALPDISGFTLANIKFSKVVTAEDEFLALNASLVPSMMMLEQFGERHNVPGGALERYVLDHQLPPRQPVDTAARLTSVRTPPPQALQMWMAGAGGSLPEVVIDLDPYDPQGRQLEWSWRLNRGFWRPYTRDTHLVIRERQLALQGHHTVEVKARAVGDPRSVDLSPVRFDIVTDSAGPRILASRAAVTDGVLRVPAHDLVSPDDTIEYAFAAGGGRAEPDTPWTRDNGLPVHEVQALVDRAGIITVFARDELGNQSAADINAGALIGFHGRAQDSGCNCEIGSGRGSGGGIVAAVAVAVLLMMGSGRRRLVAWARAGARRGTARGLLALLALGIGATTPGCSCDGNPGSGPVCEIDADCADACPDGQIGVCFEGECLCSDDVPFGDVGQYSELALSSSSTAWVSAYNRRHGDLMVARWPESGRIPNEAWEFVDG
;
A
#
# COMPACT_ATOMS: atom_id res chain seq x y z
N MET A 1 -2.77 4.90 4.56
CA MET A 1 -3.61 4.42 5.68
C MET A 1 -4.99 3.92 5.23
N PHE A 2 -5.67 4.59 4.29
CA PHE A 2 -6.83 4.03 3.59
C PHE A 2 -6.38 3.53 2.23
N ARG A 3 -6.21 2.21 2.04
CA ARG A 3 -5.93 1.66 0.70
C ARG A 3 -7.22 1.59 -0.14
N PHE A 4 -7.89 2.73 -0.31
CA PHE A 4 -9.05 2.88 -1.20
C PHE A 4 -8.69 2.52 -2.65
N ASP A 5 -7.42 2.73 -2.99
CA ASP A 5 -6.74 2.24 -4.18
C ASP A 5 -7.04 0.78 -4.49
N TRP A 6 -7.17 -0.05 -3.47
CA TRP A 6 -7.50 -1.46 -3.64
C TRP A 6 -8.96 -1.67 -3.94
N VAL A 7 -9.90 -0.91 -3.37
CA VAL A 7 -11.32 -1.07 -3.70
C VAL A 7 -11.56 -0.67 -5.16
N VAL A 8 -10.93 0.43 -5.60
CA VAL A 8 -10.98 0.88 -7.00
C VAL A 8 -10.15 -0.03 -7.91
N ALA A 9 -8.95 -0.45 -7.53
CA ALA A 9 -8.14 -1.37 -8.32
C ALA A 9 -8.80 -2.75 -8.40
N LEU A 10 -9.37 -3.27 -7.32
CA LEU A 10 -10.07 -4.56 -7.27
C LEU A 10 -11.37 -4.52 -8.07
N ALA A 11 -12.13 -3.42 -7.96
CA ALA A 11 -13.26 -3.13 -8.85
C ALA A 11 -12.87 -3.14 -10.33
N VAL A 12 -11.73 -2.52 -10.69
CA VAL A 12 -11.24 -2.48 -12.08
C VAL A 12 -10.58 -3.82 -12.48
N LEU A 13 -9.95 -4.55 -11.56
CA LEU A 13 -9.32 -5.86 -11.77
C LEU A 13 -10.33 -6.95 -12.14
N ILE A 14 -11.60 -6.83 -11.74
CA ILE A 14 -12.65 -7.80 -12.13
C ILE A 14 -12.87 -7.80 -13.65
N GLY A 15 -12.66 -6.67 -14.33
CA GLY A 15 -12.68 -6.61 -15.79
C GLY A 15 -11.47 -7.29 -16.45
N SER A 16 -10.36 -7.43 -15.74
CA SER A 16 -9.13 -8.02 -16.29
C SER A 16 -9.21 -9.52 -16.51
N GLY A 17 -10.14 -10.21 -15.84
CA GLY A 17 -10.29 -11.67 -15.88
C GLY A 17 -8.94 -12.31 -15.59
N CYS A 18 -8.71 -12.79 -14.36
CA CYS A 18 -7.49 -13.51 -13.99
C CYS A 18 -7.27 -14.71 -14.93
N SER A 19 -6.62 -14.47 -16.07
CA SER A 19 -6.61 -15.36 -17.21
C SER A 19 -5.31 -16.13 -17.18
N GLY A 20 -5.45 -17.44 -16.97
CA GLY A 20 -4.47 -18.42 -17.41
C GLY A 20 -3.08 -18.30 -16.79
N GLY A 21 -2.99 -18.27 -15.45
CA GLY A 21 -1.67 -18.28 -14.81
C GLY A 21 -1.63 -18.60 -13.32
N GLY A 22 -2.74 -19.01 -12.68
CA GLY A 22 -2.80 -19.18 -11.23
C GLY A 22 -2.66 -17.84 -10.49
N CYS A 23 -3.42 -17.67 -9.41
CA CYS A 23 -3.42 -16.47 -8.56
C CYS A 23 -2.11 -16.26 -7.75
N ASN A 24 -0.95 -16.67 -8.27
CA ASN A 24 0.35 -16.47 -7.63
C ASN A 24 0.75 -14.99 -7.52
N GLY A 25 0.03 -14.07 -8.19
CA GLY A 25 0.24 -12.62 -8.07
C GLY A 25 -0.65 -11.94 -7.03
N CYS A 26 -1.80 -12.50 -6.67
CA CYS A 26 -2.78 -11.83 -5.80
C CYS A 26 -2.77 -12.31 -4.35
N ALA A 27 -1.96 -13.32 -3.99
CA ALA A 27 -1.85 -13.84 -2.62
C ALA A 27 -3.20 -14.04 -1.92
N VAL A 28 -4.18 -14.58 -2.66
CA VAL A 28 -5.54 -14.82 -2.15
C VAL A 28 -5.63 -16.28 -1.71
N ASP A 29 -5.91 -16.50 -0.43
CA ASP A 29 -6.17 -17.83 0.11
C ASP A 29 -7.64 -18.24 -0.14
N PRO A 30 -7.98 -19.54 -0.21
CA PRO A 30 -9.36 -19.96 -0.38
C PRO A 30 -10.26 -19.48 0.77
N LEU A 31 -11.53 -19.19 0.46
CA LEU A 31 -12.52 -18.88 1.51
C LEU A 31 -12.64 -20.04 2.52
N PRO A 32 -12.87 -19.72 3.80
CA PRO A 32 -13.08 -20.75 4.81
C PRO A 32 -14.42 -21.49 4.64
N PRO A 33 -14.58 -22.66 5.29
CA PRO A 33 -15.82 -23.42 5.23
C PRO A 33 -17.03 -22.59 5.69
N GLY A 34 -18.08 -22.55 4.86
CA GLY A 34 -19.25 -21.70 5.09
C GLY A 34 -19.33 -20.53 4.11
N GLY A 35 -18.21 -20.13 3.50
CA GLY A 35 -18.16 -19.03 2.54
C GLY A 35 -18.50 -17.68 3.19
N LEU A 36 -18.64 -16.65 2.36
CA LEU A 36 -19.00 -15.32 2.81
C LEU A 36 -20.48 -15.28 3.26
N PRO A 37 -20.82 -14.63 4.39
CA PRO A 37 -22.21 -14.50 4.84
C PRO A 37 -23.13 -13.85 3.79
N ALA A 38 -24.35 -14.37 3.65
CA ALA A 38 -25.27 -13.94 2.59
C ALA A 38 -25.73 -12.48 2.82
N ASP A 39 -25.98 -12.11 4.06
CA ASP A 39 -26.27 -10.76 4.55
C ASP A 39 -25.05 -9.83 4.58
N GLN A 40 -23.91 -10.27 4.07
CA GLN A 40 -22.75 -9.42 3.78
C GLN A 40 -22.37 -9.51 2.28
N THR A 41 -23.34 -9.91 1.45
CA THR A 41 -23.20 -10.03 0.00
C THR A 41 -24.26 -9.20 -0.70
N ILE A 42 -23.84 -8.34 -1.63
CA ILE A 42 -24.69 -7.46 -2.44
C ILE A 42 -24.59 -7.88 -3.91
N GLU A 43 -25.69 -8.35 -4.48
CA GLU A 43 -25.81 -8.60 -5.90
C GLU A 43 -26.13 -7.31 -6.64
N GLY A 44 -25.20 -6.85 -7.48
CA GLY A 44 -25.29 -5.57 -8.18
C GLY A 44 -24.64 -4.40 -7.43
N GLY A 45 -23.87 -4.66 -6.36
CA GLY A 45 -23.10 -3.64 -5.65
C GLY A 45 -21.98 -3.01 -6.50
N MET A 46 -21.56 -3.71 -7.56
CA MET A 46 -20.91 -3.09 -8.71
C MET A 46 -21.72 -3.37 -9.98
N GLN A 47 -21.75 -2.39 -10.89
CA GLN A 47 -22.48 -2.48 -12.16
C GLN A 47 -21.58 -2.08 -13.32
N VAL A 48 -21.61 -2.87 -14.39
CA VAL A 48 -20.76 -2.69 -15.57
C VAL A 48 -21.65 -2.54 -16.80
N ARG A 49 -21.33 -1.53 -17.61
CA ARG A 49 -21.96 -1.28 -18.91
C ARG A 49 -20.88 -1.19 -19.98
N VAL A 50 -20.86 -2.16 -20.89
CA VAL A 50 -20.22 -2.00 -22.20
C VAL A 50 -21.26 -1.39 -23.12
N THR A 51 -21.05 -0.16 -23.55
CA THR A 51 -22.02 0.57 -24.37
C THR A 51 -22.04 0.03 -25.79
N ARG A 52 -22.98 0.53 -26.60
CA ARG A 52 -22.98 0.23 -28.03
C ARG A 52 -21.67 0.66 -28.70
N THR A 53 -21.14 1.84 -28.36
CA THR A 53 -19.86 2.29 -28.91
C THR A 53 -18.70 1.43 -28.43
N GLY A 54 -18.77 0.89 -27.21
CA GLY A 54 -17.83 -0.11 -26.72
C GLY A 54 -17.84 -1.41 -27.51
N PHE A 55 -19.03 -1.92 -27.88
CA PHE A 55 -19.11 -3.06 -28.80
C PHE A 55 -18.57 -2.74 -30.18
N ASP A 56 -18.85 -1.55 -30.73
CA ASP A 56 -18.28 -1.12 -32.01
C ASP A 56 -16.74 -1.09 -31.93
N ALA A 57 -16.17 -0.65 -30.80
CA ALA A 57 -14.73 -0.66 -30.58
C ALA A 57 -14.16 -2.10 -30.56
N ILE A 58 -14.81 -3.01 -29.82
CA ILE A 58 -14.43 -4.44 -29.76
C ILE A 58 -14.55 -5.08 -31.16
N GLU A 59 -15.64 -4.84 -31.88
CA GLU A 59 -15.87 -5.38 -33.23
C GLU A 59 -14.76 -4.99 -34.20
N ASN A 60 -14.38 -3.71 -34.22
CA ASN A 60 -13.32 -3.20 -35.09
C ASN A 60 -11.98 -3.88 -34.80
N ILE A 61 -11.71 -4.19 -33.53
CA ILE A 61 -10.47 -4.83 -33.09
C ILE A 61 -10.49 -6.33 -33.39
N VAL A 62 -11.60 -7.01 -33.12
CA VAL A 62 -11.80 -8.43 -33.47
C VAL A 62 -11.69 -8.64 -34.97
N LYS A 63 -12.28 -7.77 -35.79
CA LYS A 63 -12.12 -7.80 -37.25
C LYS A 63 -10.65 -7.76 -37.66
N ALA A 64 -9.89 -6.84 -37.10
CA ALA A 64 -8.46 -6.74 -37.37
C ALA A 64 -7.70 -8.02 -36.96
N VAL A 65 -7.98 -8.56 -35.77
CA VAL A 65 -7.30 -9.77 -35.24
C VAL A 65 -7.69 -11.04 -36.00
N VAL A 66 -8.96 -11.20 -36.39
CA VAL A 66 -9.45 -12.39 -37.10
C VAL A 66 -8.96 -12.36 -38.56
N GLN A 67 -9.03 -11.22 -39.25
CA GLN A 67 -8.47 -11.09 -40.60
C GLN A 67 -6.98 -11.43 -40.63
N ASP A 68 -6.27 -11.04 -39.59
CA ASP A 68 -4.84 -11.29 -39.41
C ASP A 68 -4.54 -12.76 -39.06
N SER A 69 -5.30 -13.36 -38.13
CA SER A 69 -5.12 -14.76 -37.73
C SER A 69 -5.40 -15.77 -38.84
N PHE A 70 -6.31 -15.44 -39.76
CA PHE A 70 -6.74 -16.30 -40.87
C PHE A 70 -6.16 -15.89 -42.23
N GLY A 71 -5.60 -14.69 -42.36
CA GLY A 71 -5.14 -14.12 -43.62
C GLY A 71 -4.00 -14.90 -44.31
N ASP A 72 -3.19 -15.61 -43.53
CA ASP A 72 -2.14 -16.52 -44.04
C ASP A 72 -2.61 -17.97 -44.22
N GLY A 73 -3.86 -18.28 -43.86
CA GLY A 73 -4.43 -19.62 -43.82
C GLY A 73 -3.83 -20.54 -42.74
N PHE A 74 -4.33 -21.77 -42.63
CA PHE A 74 -3.81 -22.78 -41.71
C PHE A 74 -3.45 -24.10 -42.41
N CYS A 75 -2.52 -24.86 -41.83
CA CYS A 75 -2.04 -26.12 -42.38
C CYS A 75 -2.83 -27.32 -41.84
N VAL A 76 -3.51 -28.06 -42.72
CA VAL A 76 -4.15 -29.33 -42.38
C VAL A 76 -3.14 -30.46 -42.56
N GLY A 77 -2.84 -31.17 -41.48
CA GLY A 77 -1.93 -32.31 -41.50
C GLY A 77 -2.41 -33.46 -42.38
N ARG A 78 -1.48 -34.34 -42.75
CA ARG A 78 -1.78 -35.54 -43.56
C ARG A 78 -2.90 -36.37 -42.92
N GLN A 79 -3.92 -36.66 -43.71
CA GLN A 79 -5.01 -37.58 -43.36
C GLN A 79 -4.79 -38.92 -44.05
N SER A 80 -5.08 -40.03 -43.36
CA SER A 80 -5.03 -41.36 -43.97
C SER A 80 -6.16 -42.26 -43.49
N ILE A 81 -6.70 -43.04 -44.42
CA ILE A 81 -7.72 -44.06 -44.17
C ILE A 81 -7.11 -45.40 -44.57
N ASP A 82 -6.93 -46.31 -43.63
CA ASP A 82 -6.40 -47.65 -43.87
C ASP A 82 -7.55 -48.66 -43.98
N ALA A 83 -7.79 -49.18 -45.19
CA ALA A 83 -8.59 -50.37 -45.40
C ALA A 83 -7.67 -51.57 -45.73
N PHE A 84 -8.05 -52.77 -45.28
CA PHE A 84 -7.25 -54.01 -45.33
C PHE A 84 -6.57 -54.32 -46.68
N VAL A 85 -7.11 -53.80 -47.79
CA VAL A 85 -6.57 -53.98 -49.14
C VAL A 85 -6.23 -52.67 -49.85
N ALA A 86 -6.61 -51.51 -49.31
CA ALA A 86 -6.40 -50.19 -49.92
C ALA A 86 -6.24 -49.09 -48.86
N ASP A 87 -5.19 -48.27 -48.98
CA ASP A 87 -4.95 -47.09 -48.18
C ASP A 87 -5.25 -45.81 -48.97
N GLY A 88 -6.03 -44.90 -48.39
CA GLY A 88 -6.27 -43.55 -48.91
C GLY A 88 -5.44 -42.55 -48.13
N GLU A 89 -4.76 -41.63 -48.82
CA GLU A 89 -4.02 -40.54 -48.18
C GLU A 89 -4.43 -39.20 -48.79
N ALA A 90 -4.72 -38.20 -47.95
CA ALA A 90 -4.96 -36.82 -48.32
C ALA A 90 -3.97 -35.90 -47.59
N CYS A 91 -3.69 -34.72 -48.15
CA CYS A 91 -2.71 -33.77 -47.59
C CYS A 91 -1.31 -34.38 -47.36
N TYR A 92 -0.90 -35.28 -48.27
CA TYR A 92 0.38 -35.99 -48.15
C TYR A 92 1.60 -35.21 -48.67
N ARG A 93 1.38 -34.06 -49.32
CA ARG A 93 2.42 -33.18 -49.87
C ARG A 93 2.89 -32.15 -48.84
N ASN A 94 3.88 -31.34 -49.22
CA ASN A 94 4.42 -30.28 -48.39
C ASN A 94 3.89 -28.92 -48.87
N ASP A 95 2.57 -28.78 -48.94
CA ASP A 95 1.92 -27.65 -49.60
C ASP A 95 1.57 -26.52 -48.61
N CYS A 96 1.87 -26.69 -47.32
CA CYS A 96 1.63 -25.65 -46.32
C CYS A 96 2.68 -24.54 -46.36
N THR A 97 2.29 -23.34 -45.90
CA THR A 97 3.18 -22.20 -45.70
C THR A 97 4.39 -22.61 -44.85
N GLY A 98 5.61 -22.26 -45.30
CA GLY A 98 6.86 -22.70 -44.66
C GLY A 98 7.34 -24.11 -45.06
N GLY A 99 6.65 -24.80 -45.98
CA GLY A 99 7.07 -26.10 -46.53
C GLY A 99 6.77 -27.30 -45.62
N ALA A 100 5.87 -27.12 -44.64
CA ALA A 100 5.40 -28.20 -43.78
C ALA A 100 4.54 -29.21 -44.56
N ARG A 101 4.50 -30.46 -44.08
CA ARG A 101 3.69 -31.53 -44.70
C ARG A 101 2.21 -31.36 -44.35
N GLY A 102 1.38 -31.09 -45.35
CA GLY A 102 -0.06 -30.89 -45.22
C GLY A 102 -0.68 -30.19 -46.43
N CYS A 103 -1.94 -29.79 -46.31
CA CYS A 103 -2.64 -28.89 -47.22
C CYS A 103 -2.77 -27.51 -46.60
N GLN A 104 -2.47 -26.46 -47.37
CA GLN A 104 -2.79 -25.09 -46.97
C GLN A 104 -4.30 -24.85 -47.14
N VAL A 105 -4.95 -24.33 -46.12
CA VAL A 105 -6.33 -23.86 -46.14
C VAL A 105 -6.32 -22.35 -45.97
N ASP A 106 -6.63 -21.62 -47.03
CA ASP A 106 -6.71 -20.18 -47.04
C ASP A 106 -8.11 -19.76 -46.60
N VAL A 107 -8.21 -18.85 -45.62
CA VAL A 107 -9.47 -18.35 -45.09
C VAL A 107 -9.48 -16.83 -45.22
N ALA A 108 -10.44 -16.27 -45.93
CA ALA A 108 -10.62 -14.83 -46.07
C ALA A 108 -11.90 -14.41 -45.35
N LEU A 109 -11.78 -13.56 -44.34
CA LEU A 109 -12.92 -13.01 -43.62
C LEU A 109 -13.55 -11.86 -44.43
N GLN A 110 -14.82 -12.00 -44.80
CA GLN A 110 -15.58 -11.01 -45.55
C GLN A 110 -16.23 -9.98 -44.60
N SER A 111 -16.96 -10.46 -43.60
CA SER A 111 -17.52 -9.61 -42.53
C SER A 111 -17.60 -10.35 -41.20
N ILE A 112 -17.61 -9.56 -40.14
CA ILE A 112 -18.07 -9.95 -38.81
C ILE A 112 -19.11 -8.91 -38.44
N ASP A 113 -20.28 -9.32 -38.02
CA ASP A 113 -21.34 -8.43 -37.57
C ASP A 113 -21.77 -8.90 -36.17
N LEU A 114 -21.54 -8.05 -35.16
CA LEU A 114 -21.94 -8.33 -33.78
C LEU A 114 -23.29 -7.66 -33.52
N SER A 115 -24.23 -8.42 -32.97
CA SER A 115 -25.59 -7.90 -32.75
C SER A 115 -26.24 -8.53 -31.52
N VAL A 116 -27.28 -7.86 -31.03
CA VAL A 116 -28.08 -8.33 -29.90
C VAL A 116 -29.51 -8.59 -30.39
N PRO A 117 -29.84 -9.82 -30.82
CA PRO A 117 -31.18 -10.14 -31.31
C PRO A 117 -32.26 -10.09 -30.21
N ASP A 118 -31.89 -10.35 -28.97
CA ASP A 118 -32.78 -10.28 -27.80
C ASP A 118 -31.98 -9.93 -26.53
N PRO A 119 -32.65 -9.57 -25.41
CA PRO A 119 -31.96 -9.06 -24.22
C PRO A 119 -30.98 -10.03 -23.54
N ASN A 120 -30.91 -11.30 -23.91
CA ASN A 120 -30.02 -12.28 -23.27
C ASN A 120 -29.07 -12.96 -24.27
N THR A 121 -29.24 -12.71 -25.57
CA THR A 121 -28.45 -13.37 -26.62
C THR A 121 -27.58 -12.36 -27.34
N PHE A 122 -26.29 -12.63 -27.39
CA PHE A 122 -25.33 -11.98 -28.27
C PHE A 122 -25.12 -12.85 -29.49
N ARG A 123 -25.23 -12.26 -30.67
CA ARG A 123 -25.03 -12.92 -31.96
C ARG A 123 -23.76 -12.42 -32.62
N ALA A 124 -22.83 -13.33 -32.89
CA ALA A 124 -21.73 -13.09 -33.81
C ALA A 124 -22.08 -13.74 -35.15
N HIS A 125 -22.25 -12.91 -36.18
CA HIS A 125 -22.43 -13.34 -37.56
C HIS A 125 -21.11 -13.16 -38.31
N VAL A 126 -20.59 -14.23 -38.90
CA VAL A 126 -19.26 -14.26 -39.50
C VAL A 126 -19.38 -14.83 -40.90
N VAL A 127 -18.96 -14.05 -41.91
CA VAL A 127 -18.95 -14.48 -43.30
C VAL A 127 -17.51 -14.68 -43.75
N VAL A 128 -17.20 -15.89 -44.23
CA VAL A 128 -15.86 -16.28 -44.66
C VAL A 128 -15.85 -16.94 -46.03
N ASP A 129 -14.79 -16.69 -46.79
CA ASP A 129 -14.42 -17.52 -47.93
C ASP A 129 -13.30 -18.46 -47.51
N VAL A 130 -13.40 -19.73 -47.90
CA VAL A 130 -12.35 -20.72 -47.65
C VAL A 130 -11.92 -21.33 -48.97
N SER A 131 -10.63 -21.45 -49.20
CA SER A 131 -10.11 -22.16 -50.38
C SER A 131 -8.94 -23.05 -50.00
N THR A 132 -8.91 -24.26 -50.55
CA THR A 132 -7.81 -25.20 -50.31
C THR A 132 -7.63 -26.16 -51.49
N GLN A 133 -6.41 -26.66 -51.64
CA GLN A 133 -6.08 -27.72 -52.60
C GLN A 133 -5.64 -28.96 -51.84
N ILE A 134 -6.40 -30.03 -51.99
CA ILE A 134 -6.20 -31.30 -51.29
C ILE A 134 -5.63 -32.34 -52.26
N PRO A 135 -4.30 -32.55 -52.30
CA PRO A 135 -3.73 -33.69 -52.99
C PRO A 135 -4.13 -34.99 -52.29
N ALA A 136 -4.83 -35.86 -53.00
CA ALA A 136 -5.25 -37.18 -52.54
C ALA A 136 -4.63 -38.29 -53.40
N ARG A 137 -4.38 -39.44 -52.80
CA ARG A 137 -3.93 -40.65 -53.49
C ARG A 137 -4.50 -41.91 -52.86
N ILE A 138 -4.67 -42.94 -53.67
CA ILE A 138 -5.05 -44.27 -53.23
C ILE A 138 -3.89 -45.21 -53.51
N ARG A 139 -3.55 -46.04 -52.54
CA ARG A 139 -2.64 -47.15 -52.72
C ARG A 139 -3.34 -48.46 -52.40
N VAL A 140 -2.97 -49.51 -53.12
CA VAL A 140 -3.49 -50.87 -52.93
C VAL A 140 -2.28 -51.74 -52.72
N LEU A 141 -2.23 -52.44 -51.57
CA LEU A 141 -1.07 -53.23 -51.14
C LEU A 141 0.24 -52.39 -51.17
N GLY A 142 0.16 -51.12 -50.78
CA GLY A 142 1.31 -50.19 -50.72
C GLY A 142 1.75 -49.57 -52.05
N VAL A 143 1.08 -49.89 -53.17
CA VAL A 143 1.37 -49.30 -54.50
C VAL A 143 0.33 -48.23 -54.82
N THR A 144 0.77 -46.99 -55.07
CA THR A 144 -0.12 -45.90 -55.51
C THR A 144 -0.74 -46.28 -56.86
N VAL A 145 -2.04 -46.57 -56.84
CA VAL A 145 -2.81 -46.92 -58.04
C VAL A 145 -3.39 -45.68 -58.69
N ASP A 146 -3.56 -44.60 -57.92
CA ASP A 146 -4.12 -43.36 -58.41
C ASP A 146 -3.82 -42.13 -57.52
N SER A 147 -3.83 -40.93 -58.10
CA SER A 147 -3.71 -39.66 -57.38
C SER A 147 -4.41 -38.51 -58.12
N CYS A 148 -5.04 -37.62 -57.38
CA CYS A 148 -5.64 -36.38 -57.89
C CYS A 148 -5.40 -35.20 -56.94
N THR A 149 -5.70 -33.99 -57.39
CA THR A 149 -5.76 -32.81 -56.52
C THR A 149 -7.19 -32.30 -56.55
N MET A 150 -7.84 -32.32 -55.38
CA MET A 150 -9.18 -31.78 -55.19
C MET A 150 -9.06 -30.30 -54.82
N ASN A 151 -9.67 -29.43 -55.61
CA ASN A 151 -9.85 -28.04 -55.23
C ASN A 151 -11.15 -27.94 -54.45
N VAL A 152 -11.08 -27.43 -53.24
CA VAL A 152 -12.23 -27.19 -52.38
C VAL A 152 -12.34 -25.68 -52.15
N THR A 153 -13.50 -25.13 -52.42
CA THR A 153 -13.80 -23.72 -52.17
C THR A 153 -15.15 -23.61 -51.47
N LEU A 154 -15.23 -22.78 -50.45
CA LEU A 154 -16.45 -22.28 -49.85
C LEU A 154 -16.47 -20.78 -50.12
N ASN A 155 -17.45 -20.29 -50.86
CA ASN A 155 -17.67 -18.86 -51.02
C ASN A 155 -18.88 -18.47 -50.19
N ASP A 156 -18.83 -17.33 -49.51
CA ASP A 156 -19.92 -16.81 -48.67
C ASP A 156 -20.34 -17.83 -47.59
N GLY A 157 -19.37 -18.49 -46.95
CA GLY A 157 -19.62 -19.38 -45.82
C GLY A 157 -20.13 -18.58 -44.63
N ASP A 158 -21.35 -18.86 -44.21
CA ASP A 158 -22.05 -18.12 -43.16
C ASP A 158 -21.97 -18.89 -41.84
N VAL A 159 -21.47 -18.24 -40.80
CA VAL A 159 -21.39 -18.78 -39.45
C VAL A 159 -22.11 -17.83 -38.51
N THR A 160 -23.24 -18.28 -37.94
CA THR A 160 -23.96 -17.55 -36.91
C THR A 160 -23.78 -18.25 -35.57
N LEU A 161 -23.19 -17.55 -34.60
CA LEU A 161 -23.01 -18.00 -33.22
C LEU A 161 -23.90 -17.18 -32.30
N ASP A 162 -24.84 -17.83 -31.62
CA ASP A 162 -25.68 -17.22 -30.59
C ASP A 162 -25.17 -17.63 -29.21
N VAL A 163 -24.63 -16.66 -28.48
CA VAL A 163 -24.11 -16.81 -27.11
C VAL A 163 -25.11 -16.22 -26.14
N GLY A 164 -25.66 -17.05 -25.27
CA GLY A 164 -26.59 -16.64 -24.24
C GLY A 164 -25.88 -16.29 -22.93
N PHE A 165 -26.31 -15.20 -22.30
CA PHE A 165 -25.85 -14.73 -21.00
C PHE A 165 -26.97 -14.92 -19.98
N PHE A 166 -26.67 -15.63 -18.90
CA PHE A 166 -27.62 -15.93 -17.84
C PHE A 166 -26.98 -15.75 -16.47
N THR A 167 -27.80 -15.67 -15.44
CA THR A 167 -27.33 -15.88 -14.06
C THR A 167 -27.78 -17.24 -13.56
N ARG A 168 -26.86 -17.96 -12.92
CA ARG A 168 -27.15 -19.29 -12.39
C ARG A 168 -28.02 -19.15 -11.14
N ALA A 169 -29.09 -19.92 -11.07
CA ALA A 169 -30.08 -19.75 -9.98
C ALA A 169 -29.52 -20.09 -8.59
N SER A 170 -28.52 -20.98 -8.50
CA SER A 170 -27.95 -21.47 -7.23
C SER A 170 -27.17 -20.41 -6.46
N ASP A 171 -26.36 -19.61 -7.15
CA ASP A 171 -25.36 -18.70 -6.58
C ASP A 171 -25.44 -17.29 -7.18
N GLY A 172 -26.22 -17.09 -8.24
CA GLY A 172 -26.39 -15.80 -8.91
C GLY A 172 -25.29 -15.47 -9.92
N GLU A 173 -24.27 -16.32 -10.08
CA GLU A 173 -23.10 -16.03 -10.90
C GLU A 173 -23.42 -16.03 -12.40
N LEU A 174 -22.64 -15.28 -13.17
CA LEU A 174 -22.73 -15.23 -14.62
C LEU A 174 -22.43 -16.60 -15.22
N ASP A 175 -23.30 -17.03 -16.13
CA ASP A 175 -23.15 -18.23 -16.93
C ASP A 175 -23.29 -17.87 -18.40
N ILE A 176 -22.31 -18.25 -19.20
CA ILE A 176 -22.25 -17.95 -20.64
C ILE A 176 -22.28 -19.27 -21.38
N GLN A 177 -23.28 -19.44 -22.24
CA GLN A 177 -23.53 -20.69 -22.93
C GLN A 177 -23.75 -20.46 -24.42
N LEU A 178 -23.16 -21.29 -25.27
CA LEU A 178 -23.51 -21.33 -26.68
C LEU A 178 -24.95 -21.87 -26.83
N GLN A 179 -25.88 -21.03 -27.25
CA GLN A 179 -27.29 -21.37 -27.41
C GLN A 179 -27.58 -22.00 -28.77
N ASN A 180 -26.95 -21.46 -29.82
CA ASN A 180 -27.13 -21.94 -31.17
C ASN A 180 -25.86 -21.69 -32.00
N ILE A 181 -25.58 -22.62 -32.91
CA ILE A 181 -24.57 -22.48 -33.96
C ILE A 181 -25.23 -22.87 -35.27
N ASP A 182 -25.32 -21.92 -36.20
CA ASP A 182 -25.81 -22.15 -37.55
C ASP A 182 -24.66 -21.98 -38.54
N LEU A 183 -24.48 -22.98 -39.41
CA LEU A 183 -23.42 -23.00 -40.42
C LEU A 183 -24.07 -23.20 -41.79
N ASP A 184 -24.13 -22.14 -42.60
CA ASP A 184 -24.50 -22.25 -44.01
C ASP A 184 -23.24 -22.47 -44.86
N LEU A 185 -23.13 -23.69 -45.39
CA LEU A 185 -22.06 -24.10 -46.29
C LEU A 185 -22.55 -24.27 -47.74
N SER A 186 -23.68 -23.66 -48.10
CA SER A 186 -24.30 -23.81 -49.42
C SER A 186 -23.42 -23.34 -50.59
N GLY A 187 -22.46 -22.44 -50.32
CA GLY A 187 -21.43 -22.02 -51.28
C GLY A 187 -20.27 -23.00 -51.47
N PHE A 188 -20.33 -24.19 -50.87
CA PHE A 188 -19.31 -25.22 -51.00
C PHE A 188 -19.27 -25.83 -52.41
N ASN A 189 -18.07 -25.91 -52.97
CA ASN A 189 -17.79 -26.53 -54.26
C ASN A 189 -16.50 -27.34 -54.17
N SER A 190 -16.53 -28.55 -54.70
CA SER A 190 -15.34 -29.39 -54.86
C SER A 190 -15.18 -29.83 -56.31
N SER A 191 -13.95 -29.74 -56.82
CA SER A 191 -13.62 -30.09 -58.21
C SER A 191 -12.22 -30.72 -58.31
N GLY A 192 -11.89 -31.37 -59.43
CA GLY A 192 -10.51 -31.85 -59.71
C GLY A 192 -10.26 -33.36 -59.55
N CYS A 193 -11.20 -34.14 -59.00
CA CYS A 193 -11.11 -35.59 -58.90
C CYS A 193 -12.34 -36.26 -59.53
N GLY A 194 -12.26 -36.67 -60.80
CA GLY A 194 -13.43 -37.09 -61.60
C GLY A 194 -13.76 -38.60 -61.64
N PHE A 195 -13.00 -39.48 -61.00
CA PHE A 195 -13.11 -40.94 -61.23
C PHE A 195 -12.94 -41.84 -60.00
N ILE A 196 -12.87 -41.25 -58.80
CA ILE A 196 -12.75 -41.99 -57.53
C ILE A 196 -14.14 -42.34 -56.95
N SER A 197 -15.22 -42.23 -57.73
CA SER A 197 -16.60 -42.18 -57.24
C SER A 197 -17.01 -43.34 -56.31
N SER A 198 -16.46 -44.55 -56.37
CA SER A 198 -16.92 -45.65 -55.49
C SER A 198 -16.28 -45.70 -54.09
N VAL A 199 -15.09 -45.12 -53.91
CA VAL A 199 -14.46 -44.93 -52.57
C VAL A 199 -14.71 -43.51 -52.09
N LEU A 200 -14.78 -42.56 -53.03
CA LEU A 200 -15.26 -41.23 -52.76
C LEU A 200 -16.75 -41.22 -52.44
N ASP A 201 -17.63 -42.13 -52.87
CA ASP A 201 -19.02 -42.14 -52.37
C ASP A 201 -19.09 -42.53 -50.89
N LEU A 202 -18.11 -43.26 -50.34
CA LEU A 202 -18.02 -43.55 -48.90
C LEU A 202 -17.45 -42.36 -48.13
N VAL A 203 -16.44 -41.68 -48.70
CA VAL A 203 -15.80 -40.49 -48.10
C VAL A 203 -16.65 -39.24 -48.32
N VAL A 204 -17.33 -39.13 -49.45
CA VAL A 204 -18.36 -38.14 -49.79
C VAL A 204 -19.61 -38.48 -49.02
N ASP A 205 -20.16 -39.70 -48.93
CA ASP A 205 -21.29 -39.93 -47.99
C ASP A 205 -20.92 -39.64 -46.53
N LEU A 206 -19.65 -39.80 -46.13
CA LEU A 206 -19.13 -39.35 -44.83
C LEU A 206 -18.96 -37.81 -44.75
N LEU A 207 -18.71 -37.14 -45.87
CA LEU A 207 -18.60 -35.68 -46.05
C LEU A 207 -19.87 -35.04 -46.70
N SER A 208 -20.95 -35.78 -46.89
CA SER A 208 -22.16 -35.39 -47.65
C SER A 208 -23.42 -35.95 -47.02
N SER A 209 -23.31 -36.83 -46.02
CA SER A 209 -24.07 -36.61 -44.80
C SER A 209 -23.60 -35.27 -44.23
N PRO A 210 -24.53 -34.36 -43.92
CA PRO A 210 -24.32 -32.92 -44.00
C PRO A 210 -23.01 -32.54 -43.31
N LEU A 211 -22.01 -32.07 -44.08
CA LEU A 211 -20.75 -31.51 -43.56
C LEU A 211 -21.02 -30.48 -42.45
N GLY A 212 -22.19 -29.82 -42.50
CA GLY A 212 -22.72 -29.02 -41.40
C GLY A 212 -22.74 -29.77 -40.06
N ASN A 213 -23.31 -30.98 -39.97
CA ASN A 213 -23.38 -31.72 -38.70
C ASN A 213 -22.01 -32.23 -38.24
N PHE A 214 -21.14 -32.68 -39.15
CA PHE A 214 -19.79 -33.12 -38.78
C PHE A 214 -18.91 -31.96 -38.32
N LEU A 215 -18.98 -30.80 -38.99
CA LEU A 215 -18.28 -29.59 -38.59
C LEU A 215 -18.87 -29.00 -37.31
N VAL A 216 -20.20 -29.00 -37.14
CA VAL A 216 -20.84 -28.65 -35.86
C VAL A 216 -20.38 -29.60 -34.76
N ASP A 217 -20.38 -30.93 -34.95
CA ASP A 217 -19.94 -31.89 -33.93
C ASP A 217 -18.43 -31.79 -33.60
N LEU A 218 -17.61 -31.29 -34.53
CA LEU A 218 -16.17 -31.06 -34.32
C LEU A 218 -15.86 -29.68 -33.71
N LEU A 219 -16.58 -28.65 -34.16
CA LEU A 219 -16.36 -27.26 -33.78
C LEU A 219 -17.10 -26.91 -32.48
N THR A 220 -18.28 -27.45 -32.22
CA THR A 220 -19.05 -27.18 -30.99
C THR A 220 -18.23 -27.46 -29.73
N PRO A 221 -17.63 -28.65 -29.52
CA PRO A 221 -16.81 -28.88 -28.33
C PRO A 221 -15.56 -27.98 -28.31
N THR A 222 -14.98 -27.65 -29.46
CA THR A 222 -13.83 -26.74 -29.54
C THR A 222 -14.21 -25.30 -29.18
N ILE A 223 -15.38 -24.83 -29.63
CA ILE A 223 -15.93 -23.50 -29.36
C ILE A 223 -16.43 -23.43 -27.91
N GLU A 224 -17.08 -24.47 -27.40
CA GLU A 224 -17.47 -24.59 -25.99
C GLU A 224 -16.25 -24.61 -25.07
N ASP A 225 -15.21 -25.38 -25.42
CA ASP A 225 -13.94 -25.39 -24.69
C ASP A 225 -13.19 -24.06 -24.83
N LEU A 226 -13.34 -23.35 -25.95
CA LEU A 226 -12.79 -22.00 -26.14
C LEU A 226 -13.53 -20.98 -25.28
N ILE A 227 -14.87 -21.01 -25.26
CA ILE A 227 -15.71 -20.16 -24.40
C ILE A 227 -15.39 -20.43 -22.94
N ARG A 228 -15.35 -21.71 -22.51
CA ARG A 228 -14.96 -22.09 -21.14
C ARG A 228 -13.49 -21.80 -20.84
N GLY A 229 -12.61 -21.86 -21.83
CA GLY A 229 -11.19 -21.56 -21.69
C GLY A 229 -10.89 -20.07 -21.55
N PHE A 230 -11.71 -19.20 -22.15
CA PHE A 230 -11.65 -17.75 -21.97
C PHE A 230 -12.35 -17.25 -20.70
N LEU A 231 -13.15 -18.10 -20.06
CA LEU A 231 -13.92 -17.79 -18.86
C LEU A 231 -13.36 -18.55 -17.65
N PRO A 232 -12.40 -17.98 -16.88
CA PRO A 232 -11.91 -18.63 -15.67
C PRO A 232 -13.07 -18.96 -14.70
N ASP A 233 -12.96 -20.07 -13.97
CA ASP A 233 -13.92 -20.46 -12.94
C ASP A 233 -13.23 -20.40 -11.55
N PRO A 234 -13.62 -19.46 -10.67
CA PRO A 234 -14.70 -18.49 -10.81
C PRO A 234 -14.33 -17.30 -11.72
N LEU A 235 -15.35 -16.64 -12.28
CA LEU A 235 -15.21 -15.50 -13.19
C LEU A 235 -14.78 -14.18 -12.50
N GLY A 236 -13.96 -14.25 -11.46
CA GLY A 236 -13.60 -13.09 -10.66
C GLY A 236 -12.65 -13.43 -9.51
N ILE A 237 -12.75 -12.69 -8.42
CA ILE A 237 -11.93 -12.88 -7.23
C ILE A 237 -12.82 -13.35 -6.07
N GLU A 238 -12.48 -14.48 -5.49
CA GLU A 238 -13.14 -15.01 -4.29
C GLU A 238 -12.08 -15.67 -3.39
N GLY A 239 -12.01 -15.24 -2.13
CA GLY A 239 -11.02 -15.76 -1.17
C GLY A 239 -10.71 -14.82 -0.02
N VAL A 240 -9.58 -15.02 0.65
CA VAL A 240 -9.11 -14.23 1.79
C VAL A 240 -7.89 -13.41 1.38
N VAL A 241 -7.90 -12.12 1.70
CA VAL A 241 -6.81 -11.17 1.47
C VAL A 241 -6.21 -10.74 2.80
N ASP A 242 -4.88 -10.78 2.91
CA ASP A 242 -4.16 -10.28 4.09
C ASP A 242 -3.82 -8.78 3.92
N LEU A 243 -4.70 -7.92 4.44
CA LEU A 243 -4.48 -6.49 4.50
C LEU A 243 -3.35 -6.11 5.46
N GLY A 244 -3.13 -6.91 6.52
CA GLY A 244 -2.06 -6.72 7.50
C GLY A 244 -0.68 -6.77 6.87
N ALA A 245 -0.43 -7.78 6.04
CA ALA A 245 0.79 -7.88 5.25
C ALA A 245 0.99 -6.67 4.31
N LEU A 246 -0.09 -6.12 3.74
CA LEU A 246 -0.03 -4.94 2.86
C LEU A 246 0.31 -3.65 3.62
N ILE A 247 -0.06 -3.53 4.89
CA ILE A 247 0.22 -2.36 5.74
C ILE A 247 1.37 -2.58 6.72
N GLY A 248 2.05 -3.73 6.66
CA GLY A 248 3.12 -4.10 7.59
C GLY A 248 4.32 -3.14 7.60
N SER A 249 4.49 -2.32 6.55
CA SER A 249 5.49 -1.22 6.53
C SER A 249 5.11 -0.04 7.42
N LEU A 250 3.82 0.16 7.68
CA LEU A 250 3.29 1.23 8.53
C LEU A 250 3.09 0.75 9.96
N SER A 251 2.52 -0.44 10.13
CA SER A 251 2.21 -1.04 11.44
C SER A 251 2.65 -2.51 11.44
N PRO A 252 3.93 -2.79 11.77
CA PRO A 252 4.44 -4.15 11.82
C PRO A 252 3.65 -5.00 12.82
N GLY A 253 3.22 -6.19 12.40
CA GLY A 253 2.47 -7.12 13.24
C GLY A 253 0.96 -6.88 13.27
N THR A 254 0.42 -5.90 12.53
CA THR A 254 -1.03 -5.82 12.32
C THR A 254 -1.49 -7.04 11.55
N ASN A 255 -2.42 -7.80 12.15
CA ASN A 255 -3.12 -8.90 11.50
C ASN A 255 -4.48 -8.38 11.04
N ALA A 256 -4.74 -8.41 9.74
CA ALA A 256 -6.01 -7.96 9.17
C ALA A 256 -6.35 -8.80 7.95
N LEU A 257 -7.13 -9.86 8.16
CA LEU A 257 -7.63 -10.73 7.11
C LEU A 257 -9.03 -10.28 6.71
N ILE A 258 -9.29 -10.24 5.40
CA ILE A 258 -10.61 -9.93 4.85
C ILE A 258 -11.03 -11.00 3.85
N GLU A 259 -12.19 -11.59 4.07
CA GLU A 259 -12.87 -12.43 3.09
C GLU A 259 -13.48 -11.53 2.02
N THR A 260 -13.31 -11.90 0.77
CA THR A 260 -13.72 -11.08 -0.36
C THR A 260 -14.41 -11.91 -1.43
N LYS A 261 -15.45 -11.34 -2.02
CA LYS A 261 -16.16 -11.89 -3.17
C LYS A 261 -16.44 -10.79 -4.18
N PHE A 262 -15.98 -11.00 -5.41
CA PHE A 262 -16.15 -10.10 -6.54
C PHE A 262 -16.34 -10.93 -7.81
N ILE A 263 -17.57 -11.35 -8.04
CA ILE A 263 -17.90 -12.30 -9.11
C ILE A 263 -18.98 -11.68 -10.02
N PRO A 264 -18.79 -11.60 -11.34
CA PRO A 264 -19.83 -11.26 -12.30
C PRO A 264 -21.11 -12.06 -12.05
N GLY A 265 -22.25 -11.39 -11.93
CA GLY A 265 -23.50 -12.03 -11.55
C GLY A 265 -24.55 -11.08 -10.98
N GLY A 266 -25.60 -11.64 -10.38
CA GLY A 266 -26.76 -10.90 -9.88
C GLY A 266 -27.74 -10.52 -10.98
N TYR A 267 -27.25 -9.90 -12.05
CA TYR A 267 -28.00 -9.74 -13.30
C TYR A 267 -27.07 -9.69 -14.50
N VAL A 268 -27.61 -10.05 -15.66
CA VAL A 268 -26.98 -9.79 -16.96
C VAL A 268 -28.08 -9.55 -17.98
N SER A 269 -27.89 -8.57 -18.85
CA SER A 269 -28.80 -8.28 -19.95
C SER A 269 -28.08 -7.47 -21.03
N LEU A 270 -28.66 -7.42 -22.23
CA LEU A 270 -28.10 -6.70 -23.38
C LEU A 270 -29.02 -5.56 -23.87
N PRO A 271 -29.41 -4.59 -23.01
CA PRO A 271 -30.27 -3.50 -23.45
C PRO A 271 -29.53 -2.53 -24.37
N ALA A 272 -30.28 -1.84 -25.24
CA ALA A 272 -29.76 -0.80 -26.13
C ALA A 272 -28.53 -1.22 -26.97
N GLU A 273 -28.46 -2.47 -27.42
CA GLU A 273 -27.32 -3.02 -28.18
C GLU A 273 -25.97 -2.96 -27.43
N GLY A 274 -25.99 -2.90 -26.09
CA GLY A 274 -24.81 -2.96 -25.22
C GLY A 274 -24.96 -4.04 -24.16
N LEU A 275 -23.89 -4.38 -23.43
CA LEU A 275 -23.89 -5.36 -22.34
C LEU A 275 -24.00 -4.67 -20.98
N SER A 276 -24.98 -5.06 -20.20
CA SER A 276 -25.21 -4.62 -18.82
C SER A 276 -25.06 -5.82 -17.89
N LEU A 277 -24.11 -5.73 -16.96
CA LEU A 277 -23.70 -6.82 -16.09
C LEU A 277 -23.61 -6.33 -14.65
N GLY A 278 -24.26 -7.03 -13.73
CA GLY A 278 -24.04 -6.86 -12.31
C GLY A 278 -22.78 -7.62 -11.87
N VAL A 279 -22.23 -7.20 -10.73
CA VAL A 279 -21.21 -7.95 -10.02
C VAL A 279 -21.69 -8.17 -8.60
N ILE A 280 -21.55 -9.42 -8.16
CA ILE A 280 -21.79 -9.84 -6.79
C ILE A 280 -20.55 -9.44 -5.99
N THR A 281 -20.76 -8.52 -5.05
CA THR A 281 -19.73 -7.96 -4.19
C THR A 281 -19.98 -8.35 -2.74
N GLY A 282 -18.96 -8.74 -2.00
CA GLY A 282 -19.09 -9.06 -0.59
C GLY A 282 -17.75 -8.96 0.13
N PHE A 283 -17.82 -8.53 1.38
CA PHE A 283 -16.70 -8.54 2.31
C PHE A 283 -17.15 -9.13 3.63
N ASN A 284 -16.25 -9.83 4.31
CA ASN A 284 -16.42 -10.22 5.71
C ASN A 284 -15.05 -10.20 6.41
N ALA A 285 -15.05 -10.03 7.72
CA ALA A 285 -13.85 -10.15 8.53
C ALA A 285 -14.20 -10.77 9.88
N ASP A 286 -13.43 -11.80 10.25
CA ASP A 286 -13.58 -12.55 11.49
C ASP A 286 -12.22 -12.71 12.17
N GLU A 287 -12.16 -12.40 13.46
CA GLU A 287 -11.00 -12.68 14.31
C GLU A 287 -10.75 -14.20 14.40
N ASP A 288 -11.80 -15.00 14.63
CA ASP A 288 -11.74 -16.45 14.62
C ASP A 288 -12.92 -17.05 13.83
N VAL A 289 -12.65 -17.41 12.58
CA VAL A 289 -13.65 -18.03 11.69
C VAL A 289 -14.28 -19.30 12.29
N SER A 290 -13.60 -19.99 13.22
CA SER A 290 -14.14 -21.21 13.85
C SER A 290 -15.29 -20.94 14.82
N THR A 291 -15.49 -19.69 15.25
CA THR A 291 -16.57 -19.28 16.16
C THR A 291 -17.86 -18.89 15.42
N ARG A 292 -17.83 -18.82 14.09
CA ARG A 292 -18.92 -18.29 13.26
C ARG A 292 -20.26 -19.02 13.50
N THR A 293 -21.31 -18.24 13.71
CA THR A 293 -22.69 -18.72 13.79
C THR A 293 -23.62 -17.78 13.03
N PRO A 294 -24.89 -18.15 12.76
CA PRO A 294 -25.84 -17.20 12.17
C PRO A 294 -26.12 -15.94 13.01
N ASP A 295 -25.81 -15.96 14.32
CA ASP A 295 -25.95 -14.80 15.22
C ASP A 295 -24.61 -14.05 15.44
N LEU A 296 -23.50 -14.58 14.91
CA LEU A 296 -22.14 -14.06 14.99
C LEU A 296 -21.43 -14.40 13.68
N ASP A 297 -21.85 -13.71 12.63
CA ASP A 297 -21.40 -13.86 11.25
C ASP A 297 -20.28 -12.85 10.88
N ASN A 298 -19.97 -11.93 11.81
CA ASN A 298 -18.76 -11.12 11.81
C ASN A 298 -18.20 -10.95 13.24
N GLU A 299 -16.93 -11.30 13.44
CA GLU A 299 -16.18 -11.10 14.69
C GLU A 299 -15.10 -10.04 14.47
N PRO A 300 -15.29 -8.79 14.95
CA PRO A 300 -14.29 -7.75 14.80
C PRO A 300 -13.00 -8.07 15.54
N ALA A 301 -11.86 -7.62 15.01
CA ALA A 301 -10.57 -7.70 15.69
C ALA A 301 -10.60 -7.05 17.08
N LEU A 302 -9.88 -7.62 18.05
CA LEU A 302 -9.81 -7.19 19.47
C LEU A 302 -9.66 -5.68 19.74
N CYS A 303 -9.05 -4.93 18.82
CA CYS A 303 -8.84 -3.49 18.94
C CYS A 303 -10.10 -2.66 18.61
N VAL A 304 -11.12 -3.29 18.02
CA VAL A 304 -12.37 -2.71 17.57
C VAL A 304 -13.47 -3.18 18.52
N PRO A 305 -14.37 -2.30 18.97
CA PRO A 305 -15.53 -2.75 19.73
C PRO A 305 -16.42 -3.68 18.87
N PRO A 306 -17.30 -4.48 19.47
CA PRO A 306 -18.29 -5.24 18.72
C PRO A 306 -19.14 -4.32 17.84
N LEU A 307 -19.03 -4.49 16.52
CA LEU A 307 -19.76 -3.76 15.49
C LEU A 307 -20.53 -4.77 14.65
N ALA A 308 -21.85 -4.65 14.61
CA ALA A 308 -22.70 -5.50 13.77
C ALA A 308 -22.57 -5.08 12.30
N ALA A 309 -22.63 -6.04 11.38
CA ALA A 309 -22.69 -5.75 9.96
C ALA A 309 -23.88 -4.83 9.59
N PRO A 310 -23.73 -3.94 8.59
CA PRO A 310 -24.83 -3.09 8.14
C PRO A 310 -26.02 -3.90 7.59
N ASP A 311 -27.23 -3.60 8.05
CA ASP A 311 -28.46 -4.18 7.50
C ASP A 311 -29.02 -3.28 6.38
N PHE A 312 -28.67 -3.59 5.14
CA PHE A 312 -29.13 -2.83 3.98
C PHE A 312 -30.61 -3.06 3.64
N ALA A 313 -31.30 -4.02 4.25
CA ALA A 313 -32.76 -4.16 4.11
C ALA A 313 -33.53 -3.13 4.95
N ALA A 314 -32.87 -2.45 5.88
CA ALA A 314 -33.42 -1.36 6.67
C ALA A 314 -33.22 0.02 5.98
N PRO A 315 -33.94 1.07 6.42
CA PRO A 315 -33.66 2.44 5.98
C PRO A 315 -32.21 2.86 6.28
N PRO A 316 -31.57 3.66 5.40
CA PRO A 316 -32.18 4.38 4.27
C PRO A 316 -32.33 3.57 2.98
N HIS A 317 -31.53 2.53 2.75
CA HIS A 317 -31.45 1.83 1.45
C HIS A 317 -32.65 0.93 1.15
N ASN A 318 -33.20 0.22 2.16
CA ASN A 318 -34.36 -0.68 2.01
C ASN A 318 -34.19 -1.71 0.87
N LEU A 319 -32.99 -2.27 0.71
CA LEU A 319 -32.71 -3.26 -0.33
C LEU A 319 -33.56 -4.52 -0.14
N THR A 320 -33.98 -5.11 -1.26
CA THR A 320 -34.67 -6.40 -1.23
C THR A 320 -33.67 -7.54 -1.10
N THR A 321 -34.10 -8.66 -0.53
CA THR A 321 -33.28 -9.88 -0.48
C THR A 321 -33.61 -10.82 -1.63
N THR A 322 -32.59 -11.48 -2.18
CA THR A 322 -32.76 -12.51 -3.20
C THR A 322 -33.20 -13.84 -2.58
N PRO A 323 -33.62 -14.85 -3.38
CA PRO A 323 -33.84 -16.21 -2.87
C PRO A 323 -32.62 -16.87 -2.23
N ARG A 324 -31.41 -16.31 -2.41
CA ARG A 324 -30.15 -16.76 -1.79
C ARG A 324 -29.87 -16.05 -0.45
N ASN A 325 -30.79 -15.18 0.00
CA ASN A 325 -30.66 -14.32 1.18
C ASN A 325 -29.56 -13.26 1.07
N THR A 326 -29.07 -12.98 -0.14
CA THR A 326 -28.18 -11.85 -0.42
C THR A 326 -28.98 -10.57 -0.63
N PHE A 327 -28.36 -9.40 -0.44
CA PHE A 327 -28.98 -8.13 -0.82
C PHE A 327 -28.99 -7.99 -2.34
N LYS A 328 -30.05 -7.38 -2.87
CA LYS A 328 -30.22 -7.11 -4.30
C LYS A 328 -30.27 -5.61 -4.52
N LEU A 329 -29.38 -5.13 -5.39
CA LEU A 329 -29.40 -3.76 -5.88
C LEU A 329 -29.82 -3.77 -7.35
N ASP A 330 -30.92 -3.07 -7.67
CA ASP A 330 -31.43 -3.05 -9.04
C ASP A 330 -30.53 -2.21 -9.97
N PRO A 331 -30.46 -2.55 -11.27
CA PRO A 331 -29.60 -1.85 -12.21
C PRO A 331 -30.02 -0.39 -12.41
N ALA A 332 -29.07 0.55 -12.33
CA ALA A 332 -29.36 1.96 -12.62
C ALA A 332 -29.64 2.17 -14.11
N ASP A 333 -30.50 3.15 -14.45
CA ASP A 333 -30.85 3.48 -15.84
C ASP A 333 -29.62 3.74 -16.71
N ALA A 334 -28.59 4.41 -16.17
CA ALA A 334 -27.33 4.66 -16.89
C ALA A 334 -26.60 3.35 -17.27
N PHE A 335 -26.60 2.35 -16.39
CA PHE A 335 -26.00 1.04 -16.65
C PHE A 335 -26.88 0.16 -17.55
N LEU A 336 -28.15 0.51 -17.76
CA LEU A 336 -29.04 -0.10 -18.76
C LEU A 336 -29.05 0.61 -20.12
N GLY A 337 -28.23 1.66 -20.27
CA GLY A 337 -28.17 2.43 -21.51
C GLY A 337 -29.33 3.43 -21.70
N MET A 338 -29.83 4.02 -20.62
CA MET A 338 -30.95 4.97 -20.62
C MET A 338 -30.60 6.30 -19.92
N PRO A 339 -30.01 7.29 -20.63
CA PRO A 339 -29.48 7.22 -21.99
C PRO A 339 -28.16 6.42 -22.04
N ASP A 340 -27.81 5.90 -23.23
CA ASP A 340 -26.55 5.17 -23.39
C ASP A 340 -25.37 6.12 -23.20
N PRO A 341 -24.42 5.80 -22.29
CA PRO A 341 -23.24 6.62 -22.08
C PRO A 341 -22.42 6.80 -23.36
N ALA A 342 -21.75 7.94 -23.50
CA ALA A 342 -20.95 8.23 -24.70
C ALA A 342 -19.58 7.53 -24.72
N ASN A 343 -19.16 6.98 -23.58
CA ASN A 343 -17.92 6.23 -23.39
C ASN A 343 -18.13 4.74 -23.71
N ASP A 344 -17.06 4.01 -23.97
CA ASP A 344 -17.12 2.59 -24.38
C ASP A 344 -17.45 1.67 -23.20
N LEU A 345 -16.96 2.03 -22.02
CA LEU A 345 -17.12 1.30 -20.77
C LEU A 345 -17.54 2.25 -19.65
N VAL A 346 -18.53 1.83 -18.86
CA VAL A 346 -18.87 2.47 -17.58
C VAL A 346 -18.90 1.41 -16.47
N VAL A 347 -18.22 1.68 -15.37
CA VAL A 347 -18.19 0.82 -14.17
C VAL A 347 -18.62 1.66 -12.97
N GLY A 348 -19.66 1.23 -12.25
CA GLY A 348 -20.19 1.91 -11.07
C GLY A 348 -20.00 1.12 -9.80
N LEU A 349 -19.54 1.78 -8.74
CA LEU A 349 -19.49 1.25 -7.38
C LEU A 349 -20.59 1.89 -6.54
N SER A 350 -21.42 1.08 -5.90
CA SER A 350 -22.55 1.57 -5.10
C SER A 350 -22.10 2.05 -3.71
N GLU A 351 -22.80 3.03 -3.13
CA GLU A 351 -22.55 3.52 -1.77
C GLU A 351 -22.67 2.38 -0.76
N THR A 352 -23.70 1.53 -0.87
CA THR A 352 -23.88 0.37 0.01
C THR A 352 -22.71 -0.59 -0.01
N PHE A 353 -22.11 -0.83 -1.18
CA PHE A 353 -20.92 -1.66 -1.29
C PHE A 353 -19.69 -0.97 -0.68
N LEU A 354 -19.56 0.34 -0.85
CA LEU A 354 -18.50 1.12 -0.21
C LEU A 354 -18.63 1.12 1.32
N ASP A 355 -19.84 1.28 1.87
CA ASP A 355 -20.12 1.23 3.30
C ASP A 355 -19.82 -0.15 3.90
N LEU A 356 -20.22 -1.22 3.21
CA LEU A 356 -19.85 -2.58 3.61
C LEU A 356 -18.33 -2.76 3.63
N THR A 357 -17.64 -2.19 2.65
CA THR A 357 -16.17 -2.18 2.60
C THR A 357 -15.58 -1.41 3.78
N GLY A 358 -16.14 -0.24 4.11
CA GLY A 358 -15.72 0.58 5.25
C GLY A 358 -15.89 -0.11 6.58
N HIS A 359 -17.00 -0.82 6.77
CA HIS A 359 -17.25 -1.67 7.93
C HIS A 359 -16.17 -2.75 8.05
N HIS A 360 -15.92 -3.55 7.02
CA HIS A 360 -14.94 -4.65 7.11
C HIS A 360 -13.48 -4.20 7.08
N LEU A 361 -13.16 -3.00 6.57
CA LEU A 361 -11.85 -2.37 6.77
C LEU A 361 -11.60 -2.05 8.25
N VAL A 362 -12.64 -1.62 8.97
CA VAL A 362 -12.55 -1.40 10.41
C VAL A 362 -12.52 -2.73 11.15
N THR A 363 -13.52 -3.60 10.96
CA THR A 363 -13.64 -4.83 11.75
C THR A 363 -12.52 -5.84 11.50
N SER A 364 -11.86 -5.83 10.34
CA SER A 364 -10.66 -6.65 10.11
C SER A 364 -9.45 -6.22 10.95
N GLY A 365 -9.48 -5.03 11.57
CA GLY A 365 -8.34 -4.47 12.28
C GLY A 365 -7.32 -3.76 11.38
N ALA A 366 -7.61 -3.60 10.09
CA ALA A 366 -6.72 -2.88 9.15
C ALA A 366 -6.51 -1.40 9.55
N MET A 367 -7.44 -0.83 10.33
CA MET A 367 -7.34 0.52 10.88
C MET A 367 -6.70 0.61 12.29
N CYS A 368 -6.37 -0.52 12.91
CA CYS A 368 -5.73 -0.56 14.23
C CYS A 368 -4.22 -0.36 14.10
N LEU A 369 -3.81 0.88 13.82
CA LEU A 369 -2.44 1.23 13.49
C LEU A 369 -1.68 1.77 14.70
N GLY A 370 -0.43 1.32 14.86
CA GLY A 370 0.56 1.93 15.76
C GLY A 370 1.57 2.76 14.98
N VAL A 371 1.65 4.06 15.25
CA VAL A 371 2.59 4.99 14.61
C VAL A 371 3.59 5.49 15.63
N GLY A 372 4.86 5.11 15.46
CA GLY A 372 5.96 5.49 16.34
C GLY A 372 7.08 6.27 15.62
N PRO A 373 8.19 6.55 16.32
CA PRO A 373 9.30 7.33 15.76
C PRO A 373 10.04 6.63 14.62
N ASP A 374 9.91 5.32 14.49
CA ASP A 374 10.44 4.55 13.36
C ASP A 374 9.84 5.02 12.01
N LEU A 375 8.58 5.50 12.04
CA LEU A 375 7.90 6.05 10.87
C LEU A 375 8.03 7.58 10.80
N ILE A 376 7.94 8.27 11.94
CA ILE A 376 8.09 9.72 12.04
C ILE A 376 9.18 10.06 13.06
N PRO A 377 10.44 10.28 12.64
CA PRO A 377 11.52 10.61 13.57
C PRO A 377 11.24 11.83 14.47
N GLN A 378 10.37 12.74 14.03
CA GLN A 378 9.96 13.94 14.77
C GLN A 378 8.90 13.67 15.85
N LEU A 379 8.33 12.46 15.93
CA LEU A 379 7.29 12.11 16.89
C LEU A 379 7.90 11.84 18.27
N ASN A 380 8.25 12.93 18.95
CA ASN A 380 8.87 12.94 20.27
C ASN A 380 8.21 13.96 21.20
N LEU A 381 8.54 13.88 22.50
CA LEU A 381 7.98 14.76 23.53
C LEU A 381 8.32 16.24 23.33
N GLY A 382 9.45 16.56 22.68
CA GLY A 382 9.85 17.94 22.37
C GLY A 382 8.86 18.62 21.43
N LEU A 383 8.37 17.90 20.41
CA LEU A 383 7.39 18.41 19.46
C LEU A 383 6.02 18.69 20.12
N VAL A 384 5.50 17.71 20.86
CA VAL A 384 4.20 17.85 21.54
C VAL A 384 4.29 18.80 22.74
N GLY A 385 5.47 18.94 23.35
CA GLY A 385 5.74 19.81 24.49
C GLY A 385 5.48 21.29 24.26
N LEU A 386 5.54 21.76 23.00
CA LEU A 386 5.14 23.12 22.63
C LEU A 386 3.65 23.37 22.89
N LEU A 387 2.84 22.32 22.78
CA LEU A 387 1.37 22.36 22.85
C LEU A 387 0.84 21.78 24.16
N VAL A 388 1.56 20.81 24.74
CA VAL A 388 1.27 20.14 26.02
C VAL A 388 2.49 20.23 26.95
N PRO A 389 2.77 21.40 27.55
CA PRO A 389 3.96 21.62 28.36
C PRO A 389 4.14 20.64 29.50
N SER A 390 3.06 20.23 30.18
CA SER A 390 3.17 19.32 31.32
C SER A 390 3.64 17.92 30.94
N LEU A 391 3.37 17.47 29.71
CA LEU A 391 3.86 16.18 29.23
C LEU A 391 5.37 16.24 28.98
N ALA A 392 5.88 17.36 28.45
CA ALA A 392 7.31 17.55 28.25
C ALA A 392 8.11 17.73 29.56
N GLU A 393 7.45 18.16 30.65
CA GLU A 393 8.09 18.16 31.98
C GLU A 393 8.35 16.74 32.53
N LEU A 394 7.62 15.72 32.03
CA LEU A 394 7.77 14.34 32.47
C LEU A 394 8.86 13.59 31.69
N GLY A 395 9.20 14.07 30.50
CA GLY A 395 10.27 13.54 29.67
C GLY A 395 11.66 13.91 30.14
N SER A 396 12.64 13.43 29.40
CA SER A 396 14.02 13.86 29.41
C SER A 396 14.16 15.36 29.12
N GLU A 397 15.23 15.99 29.64
CA GLU A 397 15.43 17.44 29.47
C GLU A 397 15.74 17.84 28.01
N ASP A 398 16.22 16.90 27.20
CA ASP A 398 16.43 17.03 25.75
C ASP A 398 15.11 16.93 24.97
N GLY A 399 14.09 16.25 25.52
CA GLY A 399 12.77 16.12 24.90
C GLY A 399 12.73 15.13 23.74
N GLU A 400 13.77 14.32 23.57
CA GLU A 400 13.87 13.31 22.51
C GLU A 400 13.10 12.02 22.83
N ASP A 401 12.36 11.96 23.95
CA ASP A 401 11.62 10.76 24.32
C ASP A 401 10.58 10.40 23.25
N PRO A 402 10.56 9.14 22.79
CA PRO A 402 9.60 8.66 21.81
C PRO A 402 8.14 8.89 22.19
N LEU A 403 7.35 9.24 21.18
CA LEU A 403 5.89 9.17 21.24
C LEU A 403 5.39 8.05 20.32
N LEU A 404 4.40 7.31 20.79
CA LEU A 404 3.66 6.31 20.03
C LEU A 404 2.19 6.73 19.98
N LEU A 405 1.63 6.78 18.77
CA LEU A 405 0.21 7.01 18.54
C LEU A 405 -0.45 5.68 18.20
N VAL A 406 -1.53 5.33 18.88
CA VAL A 406 -2.30 4.11 18.59
C VAL A 406 -3.71 4.50 18.17
N LEU A 407 -4.10 4.11 16.96
CA LEU A 407 -5.41 4.36 16.40
C LEU A 407 -6.36 3.22 16.77
N ARG A 408 -7.54 3.58 17.27
CA ARG A 408 -8.61 2.65 17.65
C ARG A 408 -9.94 3.15 17.09
N PRO A 409 -10.40 2.61 15.95
CA PRO A 409 -11.72 2.95 15.42
C PRO A 409 -12.81 2.41 16.36
N THR A 410 -13.88 3.18 16.56
CA THR A 410 -15.02 2.73 17.37
C THR A 410 -16.30 2.57 16.57
N GLU A 411 -16.31 3.02 15.32
CA GLU A 411 -17.43 2.96 14.38
C GLU A 411 -16.88 2.58 12.99
N ALA A 412 -17.77 2.08 12.12
CA ALA A 412 -17.45 1.81 10.72
C ALA A 412 -17.13 3.12 9.97
N LEU A 413 -16.45 2.99 8.83
CA LEU A 413 -16.36 4.08 7.86
C LEU A 413 -17.61 4.05 6.99
N ASP A 414 -18.26 5.20 6.83
CA ASP A 414 -19.32 5.40 5.84
C ASP A 414 -18.79 6.25 4.68
N PHE A 415 -19.40 6.11 3.51
CA PHE A 415 -19.02 6.86 2.31
C PHE A 415 -20.21 7.65 1.77
N THR A 416 -19.92 8.80 1.17
CA THR A 416 -20.89 9.48 0.32
C THR A 416 -20.25 9.80 -1.03
N ILE A 417 -21.06 9.74 -2.08
CA ILE A 417 -20.60 10.00 -3.45
C ILE A 417 -21.08 11.39 -3.88
N GLY A 418 -20.17 12.21 -4.39
CA GLY A 418 -20.48 13.57 -4.84
C GLY A 418 -20.16 13.81 -6.31
N GLU A 419 -20.39 15.04 -6.77
CA GLU A 419 -20.24 15.46 -8.18
C GLU A 419 -18.78 15.66 -8.63
N GLY A 420 -17.80 15.50 -7.72
CA GLY A 420 -16.39 15.64 -8.05
C GLY A 420 -15.89 17.08 -8.07
N THR A 421 -16.49 17.95 -7.27
CA THR A 421 -16.10 19.36 -7.11
C THR A 421 -15.32 19.57 -5.81
N GLU A 422 -14.93 20.81 -5.51
CA GLU A 422 -14.24 21.13 -4.25
C GLU A 422 -15.20 21.07 -3.05
N ASP A 423 -16.45 21.53 -3.23
CA ASP A 423 -17.50 21.55 -2.20
C ASP A 423 -18.26 20.21 -2.10
N ASP A 424 -18.23 19.39 -3.15
CA ASP A 424 -18.90 18.10 -3.24
C ASP A 424 -17.95 17.07 -3.89
N PRO A 425 -16.99 16.53 -3.10
CA PRO A 425 -15.96 15.60 -3.58
C PRO A 425 -16.54 14.34 -4.22
N SER A 426 -15.80 13.73 -5.14
CA SER A 426 -16.25 12.49 -5.83
C SER A 426 -16.56 11.37 -4.84
N LEU A 427 -15.78 11.31 -3.77
CA LEU A 427 -15.97 10.42 -2.64
C LEU A 427 -15.65 11.16 -1.35
N THR A 428 -16.53 11.08 -0.36
CA THR A 428 -16.24 11.55 1.00
C THR A 428 -16.24 10.36 1.94
N ILE A 429 -15.15 10.20 2.70
CA ILE A 429 -15.01 9.18 3.74
C ILE A 429 -15.40 9.81 5.07
N HIS A 430 -16.42 9.28 5.71
CA HIS A 430 -16.88 9.71 7.03
C HIS A 430 -16.16 8.91 8.11
N ILE A 431 -15.24 9.58 8.83
CA ILE A 431 -14.55 9.00 9.97
C ILE A 431 -15.26 9.53 11.22
N ARG A 432 -15.87 8.63 12.01
CA ARG A 432 -16.58 9.00 13.22
C ARG A 432 -15.93 8.37 14.45
N ASN A 433 -15.76 9.17 15.50
CA ASN A 433 -15.32 8.73 16.82
C ASN A 433 -14.00 7.91 16.84
N LEU A 434 -13.07 8.18 15.92
CA LEU A 434 -11.77 7.51 15.91
C LEU A 434 -10.95 7.95 17.14
N ASP A 435 -10.62 7.00 18.01
CA ASP A 435 -9.76 7.26 19.17
C ASP A 435 -8.29 7.16 18.75
N VAL A 436 -7.50 8.15 19.17
CA VAL A 436 -6.04 8.19 19.01
C VAL A 436 -5.43 8.32 20.39
N ASP A 437 -4.78 7.26 20.86
CA ASP A 437 -4.08 7.25 22.14
C ASP A 437 -2.64 7.75 21.97
N PHE A 438 -2.25 8.72 22.79
CA PHE A 438 -0.89 9.25 22.82
C PHE A 438 -0.12 8.58 23.96
N TYR A 439 0.87 7.76 23.61
CA TYR A 439 1.77 7.11 24.53
C TYR A 439 3.13 7.79 24.52
N ALA A 440 3.59 8.22 25.68
CA ALA A 440 4.94 8.73 25.88
C ALA A 440 5.84 7.64 26.46
N PHE A 441 7.05 7.51 25.94
CA PHE A 441 8.05 6.62 26.51
C PHE A 441 8.65 7.26 27.76
N LEU A 442 8.12 6.89 28.93
CA LEU A 442 8.47 7.45 30.23
C LEU A 442 8.85 6.32 31.17
N PHE A 443 9.95 6.49 31.91
CA PHE A 443 10.41 5.51 32.89
C PHE A 443 10.56 4.09 32.30
N GLU A 444 11.18 4.00 31.12
CA GLU A 444 11.44 2.74 30.38
C GLU A 444 10.18 1.99 29.89
N ARG A 445 9.03 2.67 29.77
CA ARG A 445 7.80 2.09 29.21
C ARG A 445 6.91 3.12 28.52
N TYR A 446 6.06 2.66 27.60
CA TYR A 446 5.01 3.50 27.03
C TYR A 446 3.87 3.71 28.03
N VAL A 447 3.66 4.97 28.41
CA VAL A 447 2.58 5.41 29.30
C VAL A 447 1.62 6.28 28.51
N ARG A 448 0.33 5.93 28.52
CA ARG A 448 -0.71 6.74 27.89
C ARG A 448 -0.83 8.07 28.63
N GLY A 449 -0.54 9.16 27.93
CA GLY A 449 -0.71 10.51 28.45
C GLY A 449 -2.15 10.98 28.36
N PHE A 450 -2.79 10.78 27.20
CA PHE A 450 -4.19 11.14 26.93
C PHE A 450 -4.70 10.44 25.67
N THR A 451 -6.00 10.53 25.43
CA THR A 451 -6.68 10.05 24.22
C THR A 451 -7.37 11.22 23.54
N ILE A 452 -7.29 11.29 22.22
CA ILE A 452 -8.10 12.18 21.40
C ILE A 452 -9.18 11.35 20.72
N ARG A 453 -10.43 11.80 20.77
CA ARG A 453 -11.49 11.30 19.91
C ARG A 453 -11.72 12.29 18.79
N LEU A 454 -11.72 11.80 17.55
CA LEU A 454 -11.89 12.62 16.36
C LEU A 454 -13.05 12.14 15.51
N SER A 455 -13.75 13.10 14.90
CA SER A 455 -14.69 12.86 13.82
C SER A 455 -14.41 13.87 12.71
N MET A 456 -14.22 13.39 11.48
CA MET A 456 -13.89 14.22 10.32
C MET A 456 -14.42 13.60 9.04
N ASP A 457 -14.65 14.44 8.04
CA ASP A 457 -15.03 14.03 6.70
C ASP A 457 -13.84 14.27 5.76
N VAL A 458 -13.41 13.23 5.05
CA VAL A 458 -12.25 13.26 4.16
C VAL A 458 -12.71 13.19 2.72
N GLY A 459 -12.67 14.33 2.02
CA GLY A 459 -13.02 14.43 0.61
C GLY A 459 -11.89 13.99 -0.32
N LEU A 460 -12.21 13.17 -1.31
CA LEU A 460 -11.31 12.68 -2.35
C LEU A 460 -11.94 12.89 -3.73
N ASN A 461 -11.21 13.58 -4.60
CA ASN A 461 -11.45 13.56 -6.04
C ASN A 461 -10.52 12.56 -6.72
N LEU A 462 -10.96 12.00 -7.84
CA LEU A 462 -10.19 11.01 -8.60
C LEU A 462 -9.81 11.62 -9.94
N GLU A 463 -8.52 11.79 -10.18
CA GLU A 463 -7.99 12.43 -11.38
C GLU A 463 -7.28 11.40 -12.27
N SER A 464 -7.51 11.46 -13.57
CA SER A 464 -6.75 10.62 -14.51
C SER A 464 -5.28 11.09 -14.57
N THR A 465 -4.37 10.12 -14.58
CA THR A 465 -2.91 10.33 -14.71
C THR A 465 -2.27 9.13 -15.42
N VAL A 466 -0.93 9.05 -15.39
CA VAL A 466 -0.18 7.86 -15.73
C VAL A 466 0.74 7.43 -14.58
N ASP A 467 1.02 6.13 -14.48
CA ASP A 467 1.98 5.57 -13.52
C ASP A 467 3.44 5.84 -13.93
N ASP A 468 4.39 5.36 -13.12
CA ASP A 468 5.85 5.49 -13.37
C ASP A 468 6.29 4.80 -14.67
N MET A 469 5.51 3.83 -15.16
CA MET A 469 5.73 3.12 -16.42
C MET A 469 5.04 3.79 -17.61
N GLY A 470 4.20 4.81 -17.37
CA GLY A 470 3.43 5.52 -18.39
C GLY A 470 2.08 4.89 -18.74
N ASN A 471 1.63 3.89 -17.98
CA ASN A 471 0.31 3.27 -18.14
C ASN A 471 -0.79 4.15 -17.53
N PRO A 472 -2.04 4.08 -18.03
CA PRO A 472 -3.16 4.80 -17.43
C PRO A 472 -3.31 4.48 -15.93
N ALA A 473 -3.49 5.53 -15.14
CA ALA A 473 -3.67 5.43 -13.70
C ALA A 473 -4.67 6.47 -13.20
N VAL A 474 -5.16 6.26 -11.98
CA VAL A 474 -6.05 7.20 -11.27
C VAL A 474 -5.32 7.69 -10.03
N GLU A 475 -5.24 9.00 -9.85
CA GLU A 475 -4.62 9.61 -8.69
C GLU A 475 -5.68 10.21 -7.77
N PRO A 476 -5.73 9.81 -6.49
CA PRO A 476 -6.58 10.48 -5.53
C PRO A 476 -6.03 11.86 -5.18
N ILE A 477 -6.90 12.85 -5.26
CA ILE A 477 -6.64 14.26 -4.98
C ILE A 477 -7.44 14.64 -3.74
N LEU A 478 -6.75 15.10 -2.71
CA LEU A 478 -7.40 15.51 -1.45
C LEU A 478 -8.17 16.80 -1.66
N THR A 479 -9.45 16.81 -1.28
CA THR A 479 -10.33 17.99 -1.33
C THR A 479 -11.11 18.14 -0.03
N GLY A 480 -11.48 19.36 0.33
CA GLY A 480 -12.42 19.59 1.44
C GLY A 480 -11.90 19.29 2.86
N LEU A 481 -10.62 18.92 3.05
CA LEU A 481 -10.05 18.78 4.39
C LEU A 481 -9.59 20.14 4.92
N SER A 482 -10.51 20.88 5.53
CA SER A 482 -10.18 21.98 6.43
C SER A 482 -10.25 21.48 7.87
N ALA A 483 -9.38 22.02 8.72
CA ALA A 483 -9.44 21.72 10.15
C ALA A 483 -10.69 22.28 10.85
N ASP A 484 -11.46 23.15 10.18
CA ASP A 484 -12.78 23.57 10.66
C ASP A 484 -13.81 22.43 10.61
N ASP A 485 -13.54 21.40 9.80
CA ASP A 485 -14.42 20.23 9.61
C ASP A 485 -14.05 19.05 10.54
N ILE A 486 -13.06 19.26 11.43
CA ILE A 486 -12.61 18.25 12.39
C ILE A 486 -13.25 18.53 13.75
N GLN A 487 -14.09 17.61 14.21
CA GLN A 487 -14.58 17.59 15.58
C GLN A 487 -13.60 16.81 16.45
N LEU A 488 -13.11 17.43 17.51
CA LEU A 488 -12.09 16.86 18.38
C LEU A 488 -12.50 17.00 19.85
N THR A 489 -12.45 15.91 20.60
CA THR A 489 -12.59 15.91 22.05
C THR A 489 -11.42 15.18 22.71
N VAL A 490 -11.05 15.59 23.92
CA VAL A 490 -9.95 14.97 24.66
C VAL A 490 -10.47 14.17 25.85
N HIS A 491 -9.96 12.96 26.01
CA HIS A 491 -10.28 12.03 27.07
C HIS A 491 -9.01 11.54 27.78
N ASN A 492 -9.15 10.93 28.95
CA ASN A 492 -8.07 10.29 29.70
C ASN A 492 -6.86 11.21 29.98
N ALA A 493 -7.08 12.52 30.15
CA ALA A 493 -6.04 13.53 30.32
C ALA A 493 -5.68 13.79 31.80
N GLU A 494 -6.08 12.92 32.73
CA GLU A 494 -5.84 13.09 34.17
C GLU A 494 -4.34 13.04 34.54
N PHE A 495 -3.51 12.52 33.62
CA PHE A 495 -2.06 12.51 33.76
C PHE A 495 -1.42 13.89 33.49
N LEU A 496 -2.16 14.82 32.88
CA LEU A 496 -1.68 16.14 32.46
C LEU A 496 -2.14 17.25 33.42
N ARG A 497 -1.39 18.36 33.41
CA ARG A 497 -1.77 19.59 34.13
C ARG A 497 -2.79 20.41 33.33
N GLU A 498 -2.72 20.38 32.01
CA GLU A 498 -3.66 21.03 31.11
C GLU A 498 -5.03 20.33 31.18
N GLY A 499 -6.11 21.10 31.16
CA GLY A 499 -7.45 20.54 31.07
C GLY A 499 -7.83 20.13 29.65
N ALA A 500 -8.76 19.19 29.48
CA ALA A 500 -9.25 18.74 28.18
C ALA A 500 -9.62 19.90 27.23
N ALA A 501 -10.39 20.88 27.71
CA ALA A 501 -10.81 22.03 26.91
C ALA A 501 -9.64 22.94 26.44
N GLN A 502 -8.51 22.92 27.14
CA GLN A 502 -7.30 23.64 26.71
C GLN A 502 -6.58 22.85 25.61
N LEU A 503 -6.50 21.52 25.76
CA LEU A 503 -5.91 20.63 24.76
C LEU A 503 -6.74 20.63 23.47
N GLU A 504 -8.06 20.61 23.57
CA GLU A 504 -8.98 20.67 22.42
C GLU A 504 -8.80 21.92 21.54
N GLN A 505 -8.32 23.03 22.10
CA GLN A 505 -8.05 24.26 21.34
C GLN A 505 -6.73 24.19 20.56
N VAL A 506 -5.80 23.35 20.97
CA VAL A 506 -4.42 23.37 20.48
C VAL A 506 -4.12 22.14 19.62
N LEU A 507 -4.67 20.98 19.99
CA LEU A 507 -4.43 19.70 19.33
C LEU A 507 -4.95 19.56 17.88
N PRO A 508 -5.99 20.28 17.40
CA PRO A 508 -6.39 20.19 15.99
C PRO A 508 -5.26 20.51 15.00
N SER A 509 -4.23 21.26 15.43
CA SER A 509 -3.04 21.57 14.63
C SER A 509 -2.04 20.42 14.49
N ILE A 510 -2.07 19.44 15.39
CA ILE A 510 -1.19 18.26 15.36
C ILE A 510 -1.66 17.27 14.29
N PHE A 511 -2.95 17.20 13.98
CA PHE A 511 -3.48 16.21 13.03
C PHE A 511 -2.98 16.37 11.60
N ASP A 512 -2.56 17.58 11.23
CA ASP A 512 -1.89 17.83 9.97
C ASP A 512 -0.59 17.00 9.81
N LEU A 513 0.05 16.59 10.91
CA LEU A 513 1.22 15.67 10.92
C LEU A 513 0.89 14.28 10.37
N ALA A 514 -0.35 13.81 10.56
CA ALA A 514 -0.71 12.45 10.21
C ALA A 514 -1.09 12.33 8.72
N LEU A 515 -1.55 13.41 8.09
CA LEU A 515 -1.98 13.41 6.68
C LEU A 515 -0.90 12.86 5.71
N PRO A 516 0.40 13.21 5.83
CA PRO A 516 1.44 12.62 4.97
C PRO A 516 1.63 11.10 5.15
N LEU A 517 1.42 10.55 6.35
CA LEU A 517 1.47 9.10 6.59
C LEU A 517 0.33 8.37 5.89
N ILE A 518 -0.81 9.07 5.78
CA ILE A 518 -1.99 8.53 5.12
C ILE A 518 -1.72 8.43 3.63
N SER A 519 -1.06 9.44 3.02
CA SER A 519 -0.87 9.58 1.57
C SER A 519 0.37 8.93 0.98
N ASP A 520 1.48 8.76 1.72
CA ASP A 520 2.74 8.20 1.18
C ASP A 520 2.55 6.75 0.68
N GLY A 521 1.48 6.08 1.11
CA GLY A 521 1.05 4.76 0.63
C GLY A 521 -0.07 4.76 -0.44
N ILE A 522 -0.54 5.93 -0.87
CA ILE A 522 -1.68 6.12 -1.78
C ILE A 522 -1.19 6.93 -3.00
N GLY A 523 -0.41 6.26 -3.86
CA GLY A 523 0.09 6.82 -5.12
C GLY A 523 -0.91 6.65 -6.27
N PRO A 524 -0.52 7.01 -7.50
CA PRO A 524 -1.31 6.68 -8.69
C PRO A 524 -1.68 5.19 -8.72
N ILE A 525 -2.97 4.91 -8.81
CA ILE A 525 -3.56 3.58 -8.89
C ILE A 525 -3.50 3.16 -10.35
N ALA A 526 -2.57 2.26 -10.69
CA ALA A 526 -2.49 1.70 -12.04
C ALA A 526 -3.80 0.98 -12.38
N LEU A 527 -4.38 1.30 -13.54
CA LEU A 527 -5.55 0.60 -14.03
C LEU A 527 -5.07 -0.64 -14.80
N PRO A 528 -5.54 -1.85 -14.45
CA PRO A 528 -5.17 -3.06 -15.18
C PRO A 528 -5.76 -3.05 -16.59
N ASP A 529 -5.12 -3.82 -17.47
CA ASP A 529 -5.70 -4.14 -18.77
C ASP A 529 -6.93 -5.04 -18.57
N ILE A 530 -8.02 -4.72 -19.25
CA ILE A 530 -9.29 -5.45 -19.24
C ILE A 530 -9.37 -6.29 -20.51
N SER A 531 -9.17 -7.61 -20.42
CA SER A 531 -9.30 -8.53 -21.57
C SER A 531 -8.48 -8.11 -22.80
N GLY A 532 -7.27 -7.58 -22.57
CA GLY A 532 -6.38 -7.07 -23.64
C GLY A 532 -6.69 -5.65 -24.12
N PHE A 533 -7.54 -4.90 -23.40
CA PHE A 533 -7.77 -3.48 -23.60
C PHE A 533 -7.20 -2.66 -22.44
N THR A 534 -6.60 -1.52 -22.74
CA THR A 534 -6.25 -0.50 -21.75
C THR A 534 -7.34 0.58 -21.72
N LEU A 535 -7.49 1.27 -20.58
CA LEU A 535 -8.50 2.31 -20.40
C LEU A 535 -7.96 3.70 -20.74
N ALA A 536 -8.72 4.46 -21.52
CA ALA A 536 -8.40 5.84 -21.89
C ALA A 536 -9.55 6.80 -21.60
N ASN A 537 -9.28 8.12 -21.65
CA ASN A 537 -10.29 9.17 -21.47
C ASN A 537 -11.14 8.99 -20.19
N ILE A 538 -10.48 8.56 -19.11
CA ILE A 538 -11.12 8.20 -17.84
C ILE A 538 -11.75 9.44 -17.21
N LYS A 539 -13.01 9.31 -16.81
CA LYS A 539 -13.77 10.34 -16.08
C LYS A 539 -14.62 9.72 -15.00
N PHE A 540 -14.73 10.41 -13.88
CA PHE A 540 -15.60 10.02 -12.78
C PHE A 540 -16.87 10.86 -12.79
N SER A 541 -17.99 10.24 -12.42
CA SER A 541 -19.30 10.90 -12.32
C SER A 541 -20.18 10.20 -11.29
N LYS A 542 -21.08 10.94 -10.68
CA LYS A 542 -22.13 10.41 -9.81
C LYS A 542 -23.31 9.88 -10.64
N VAL A 543 -23.82 8.70 -10.31
CA VAL A 543 -25.08 8.15 -10.85
C VAL A 543 -26.02 7.88 -9.69
N VAL A 544 -27.23 8.43 -9.73
CA VAL A 544 -28.20 8.35 -8.63
C VAL A 544 -29.37 7.46 -9.02
N THR A 545 -29.81 6.61 -8.10
CA THR A 545 -31.03 5.80 -8.23
C THR A 545 -31.99 6.08 -7.07
N ALA A 546 -33.12 5.38 -7.03
CA ALA A 546 -34.04 5.47 -5.89
C ALA A 546 -33.55 4.70 -4.65
N GLU A 547 -32.67 3.72 -4.84
CA GLU A 547 -32.20 2.80 -3.79
C GLU A 547 -30.78 3.17 -3.31
N ASP A 548 -29.94 3.69 -4.22
CA ASP A 548 -28.51 3.89 -3.98
C ASP A 548 -27.87 4.94 -4.93
N GLU A 549 -26.66 5.39 -4.60
CA GLU A 549 -25.80 6.24 -5.40
C GLU A 549 -24.56 5.46 -5.86
N PHE A 550 -24.01 5.82 -7.02
CA PHE A 550 -22.86 5.13 -7.62
C PHE A 550 -21.76 6.10 -8.03
N LEU A 551 -20.52 5.75 -7.69
CA LEU A 551 -19.32 6.35 -8.25
C LEU A 551 -19.01 5.65 -9.56
N ALA A 552 -19.29 6.31 -10.68
CA ALA A 552 -19.13 5.76 -12.02
C ALA A 552 -17.82 6.20 -12.69
N LEU A 553 -16.99 5.24 -13.07
CA LEU A 553 -15.84 5.41 -13.95
C LEU A 553 -16.28 5.21 -15.40
N ASN A 554 -16.10 6.23 -16.23
CA ASN A 554 -16.37 6.22 -17.66
C ASN A 554 -15.03 6.20 -18.41
N ALA A 555 -14.85 5.27 -19.34
CA ALA A 555 -13.60 5.13 -20.11
C ALA A 555 -13.83 4.68 -21.55
N SER A 556 -12.86 4.99 -22.41
CA SER A 556 -12.73 4.43 -23.76
C SER A 556 -11.87 3.17 -23.72
N LEU A 557 -12.18 2.20 -24.57
CA LEU A 557 -11.40 0.96 -24.73
C LEU A 557 -10.36 1.15 -25.84
N VAL A 558 -9.10 0.91 -25.53
CA VAL A 558 -7.98 0.98 -26.47
C VAL A 558 -7.23 -0.35 -26.44
N PRO A 559 -6.76 -0.91 -27.57
CA PRO A 559 -5.94 -2.14 -27.54
C PRO A 559 -4.74 -2.00 -26.61
N SER A 560 -4.49 -3.00 -25.76
CA SER A 560 -3.35 -2.98 -24.86
C SER A 560 -2.04 -3.31 -25.58
N MET A 561 -0.92 -2.93 -24.96
CA MET A 561 0.42 -3.19 -25.52
C MET A 561 0.67 -4.68 -25.72
N MET A 562 0.20 -5.53 -24.80
CA MET A 562 0.34 -6.98 -24.93
C MET A 562 -0.41 -7.53 -26.15
N MET A 563 -1.63 -7.05 -26.41
CA MET A 563 -2.39 -7.43 -27.61
C MET A 563 -1.65 -7.01 -28.89
N LEU A 564 -1.08 -5.80 -28.89
CA LEU A 564 -0.32 -5.26 -30.04
C LEU A 564 1.03 -5.97 -30.24
N GLU A 565 1.72 -6.36 -29.16
CA GLU A 565 2.98 -7.10 -29.21
C GLU A 565 2.78 -8.52 -29.72
N GLN A 566 1.79 -9.25 -29.20
CA GLN A 566 1.43 -10.58 -29.71
C GLN A 566 1.09 -10.53 -31.20
N PHE A 567 0.37 -9.49 -31.62
CA PHE A 567 0.11 -9.24 -33.03
C PHE A 567 1.42 -9.01 -33.81
N GLY A 568 2.30 -8.14 -33.31
CA GLY A 568 3.58 -7.81 -33.95
C GLY A 568 4.53 -9.00 -34.10
N GLU A 569 4.67 -9.81 -33.04
CA GLU A 569 5.50 -11.02 -33.04
C GLU A 569 5.02 -12.04 -34.07
N ARG A 570 3.70 -12.25 -34.16
CA ARG A 570 3.11 -13.20 -35.11
C ARG A 570 3.33 -12.79 -36.57
N HIS A 571 3.36 -11.48 -36.86
CA HIS A 571 3.46 -10.95 -38.22
C HIS A 571 4.87 -10.53 -38.62
N ASN A 572 5.87 -10.75 -37.75
CA ASN A 572 7.23 -10.25 -37.95
C ASN A 572 7.26 -8.74 -38.31
N VAL A 573 6.25 -8.01 -37.83
CA VAL A 573 6.17 -6.56 -37.90
C VAL A 573 6.95 -6.08 -36.68
N PRO A 574 7.96 -5.20 -36.83
CA PRO A 574 8.63 -4.65 -35.67
C PRO A 574 7.56 -4.03 -34.76
N GLY A 575 7.39 -4.53 -33.53
CA GLY A 575 6.28 -4.13 -32.64
C GLY A 575 6.10 -2.61 -32.56
N GLY A 576 7.22 -1.87 -32.61
CA GLY A 576 7.24 -0.41 -32.66
C GLY A 576 6.63 0.27 -33.89
N ALA A 577 6.19 -0.44 -34.93
CA ALA A 577 5.47 0.11 -36.09
C ALA A 577 3.94 0.01 -35.91
N LEU A 578 3.46 -1.07 -35.29
CA LEU A 578 2.05 -1.26 -34.94
C LEU A 578 1.66 -0.38 -33.75
N GLU A 579 2.55 -0.34 -32.75
CA GLU A 579 2.51 0.58 -31.61
C GLU A 579 2.31 2.03 -32.08
N ARG A 580 3.16 2.50 -33.00
CA ARG A 580 3.04 3.86 -33.56
C ARG A 580 1.74 4.10 -34.31
N TYR A 581 1.25 3.13 -35.08
CA TYR A 581 0.02 3.29 -35.83
C TYR A 581 -1.21 3.39 -34.92
N VAL A 582 -1.33 2.50 -33.93
CA VAL A 582 -2.48 2.47 -33.01
C VAL A 582 -2.42 3.62 -32.02
N LEU A 583 -1.25 3.91 -31.41
CA LEU A 583 -1.11 5.09 -30.56
C LEU A 583 -1.37 6.36 -31.38
N ASP A 584 -0.68 6.64 -32.48
CA ASP A 584 -0.82 7.93 -33.19
C ASP A 584 -2.24 8.22 -33.72
N HIS A 585 -3.09 7.20 -33.90
CA HIS A 585 -4.47 7.37 -34.38
C HIS A 585 -5.54 7.35 -33.28
N GLN A 586 -5.26 6.77 -32.10
CA GLN A 586 -6.24 6.66 -31.00
C GLN A 586 -5.88 7.48 -29.76
N LEU A 587 -4.59 7.76 -29.52
CA LEU A 587 -4.10 8.56 -28.39
C LEU A 587 -3.01 9.53 -28.86
N PRO A 588 -3.08 10.83 -28.54
CA PRO A 588 -1.99 11.73 -28.88
C PRO A 588 -0.66 11.19 -28.30
N PRO A 589 0.45 11.23 -29.06
CA PRO A 589 1.74 10.73 -28.61
C PRO A 589 2.11 11.42 -27.30
N ARG A 590 2.62 10.65 -26.34
CA ARG A 590 2.97 11.16 -25.02
C ARG A 590 4.03 12.25 -25.17
N GLN A 591 3.67 13.48 -24.83
CA GLN A 591 4.59 14.62 -24.77
C GLN A 591 4.63 15.12 -23.33
N PRO A 592 5.50 14.55 -22.49
CA PRO A 592 5.63 14.98 -21.10
C PRO A 592 6.03 16.47 -21.04
N VAL A 593 5.58 17.13 -19.99
CA VAL A 593 6.04 18.46 -19.59
C VAL A 593 7.25 18.28 -18.67
N ASP A 594 8.24 19.16 -18.80
CA ASP A 594 9.29 19.30 -17.80
C ASP A 594 8.86 20.40 -16.81
N THR A 595 8.68 20.04 -15.55
CA THR A 595 8.24 20.96 -14.50
C THR A 595 9.35 21.97 -14.19
N ALA A 596 9.05 23.26 -14.34
CA ALA A 596 9.94 24.36 -13.96
C ALA A 596 9.30 25.20 -12.84
N ALA A 597 9.89 25.14 -11.64
CA ALA A 597 9.42 25.88 -10.47
C ALA A 597 10.59 26.58 -9.77
N ARG A 598 10.33 27.73 -9.14
CA ARG A 598 11.32 28.48 -8.37
C ARG A 598 10.81 28.83 -6.98
N LEU A 599 11.48 28.35 -5.95
CA LEU A 599 11.26 28.78 -4.57
C LEU A 599 11.70 30.25 -4.41
N THR A 600 10.74 31.11 -4.06
CA THR A 600 10.93 32.56 -3.94
C THR A 600 11.18 32.98 -2.49
N SER A 601 10.43 32.43 -1.53
CA SER A 601 10.66 32.70 -0.10
C SER A 601 10.09 31.61 0.81
N VAL A 602 10.75 31.39 1.94
CA VAL A 602 10.20 30.68 3.12
C VAL A 602 10.20 31.67 4.28
N ARG A 603 9.07 31.84 4.96
CA ARG A 603 8.93 32.75 6.09
C ARG A 603 8.32 32.01 7.27
N THR A 604 9.02 32.00 8.39
CA THR A 604 8.55 31.37 9.64
C THR A 604 8.26 32.44 10.68
N PRO A 605 7.05 32.50 11.24
CA PRO A 605 6.70 33.46 12.28
C PRO A 605 7.25 33.04 13.65
N PRO A 606 7.42 33.97 14.60
CA PRO A 606 7.84 33.63 15.95
C PRO A 606 6.76 32.81 16.69
N PRO A 607 7.11 32.07 17.77
CA PRO A 607 6.22 31.10 18.41
C PRO A 607 4.93 31.74 18.93
N GLN A 608 4.99 33.00 19.38
CA GLN A 608 3.81 33.71 19.87
C GLN A 608 2.80 33.98 18.76
N ALA A 609 3.25 34.30 17.55
CA ALA A 609 2.35 34.51 16.41
C ALA A 609 1.72 33.20 15.93
N LEU A 610 2.46 32.09 16.03
CA LEU A 610 1.95 30.75 15.74
C LEU A 610 0.91 30.31 16.78
N GLN A 611 1.20 30.48 18.07
CA GLN A 611 0.29 30.19 19.17
C GLN A 611 -1.00 31.00 19.09
N MET A 612 -0.92 32.30 18.78
CA MET A 612 -2.12 33.11 18.57
C MET A 612 -2.95 32.59 17.40
N TRP A 613 -2.29 32.17 16.30
CA TRP A 613 -2.97 31.65 15.12
C TRP A 613 -3.71 30.36 15.45
N MET A 614 -3.05 29.43 16.14
CA MET A 614 -3.65 28.17 16.61
C MET A 614 -4.81 28.41 17.56
N ALA A 615 -4.72 29.41 18.43
CA ALA A 615 -5.80 29.78 19.36
C ALA A 615 -6.94 30.59 18.70
N GLY A 616 -6.93 30.80 17.37
CA GLY A 616 -7.91 31.63 16.66
C GLY A 616 -7.89 33.11 17.06
N ALA A 617 -6.82 33.58 17.70
CA ALA A 617 -6.69 34.92 18.30
C ALA A 617 -5.95 35.92 17.39
N GLY A 618 -5.93 35.68 16.07
CA GLY A 618 -5.06 36.37 15.11
C GLY A 618 -3.66 35.74 15.04
N GLY A 619 -2.75 36.20 14.17
CA GLY A 619 -1.42 35.59 14.00
C GLY A 619 -1.16 35.13 12.56
N SER A 620 -0.15 34.29 12.36
CA SER A 620 0.23 33.79 11.02
C SER A 620 0.85 32.40 11.10
N LEU A 621 0.62 31.60 10.06
CA LEU A 621 1.37 30.37 9.77
C LEU A 621 2.68 30.67 9.04
N PRO A 622 3.63 29.71 9.03
CA PRO A 622 4.72 29.72 8.07
C PRO A 622 4.20 29.76 6.63
N GLU A 623 4.94 30.44 5.76
CA GLU A 623 4.59 30.65 4.37
C GLU A 623 5.74 30.24 3.45
N VAL A 624 5.41 29.45 2.43
CA VAL A 624 6.30 29.09 1.34
C VAL A 624 5.73 29.65 0.05
N VAL A 625 6.56 30.36 -0.72
CA VAL A 625 6.16 31.01 -1.97
C VAL A 625 6.96 30.46 -3.12
N ILE A 626 6.27 29.97 -4.16
CA ILE A 626 6.87 29.36 -5.35
C ILE A 626 6.30 30.04 -6.60
N ASP A 627 7.18 30.47 -7.50
CA ASP A 627 6.80 30.96 -8.83
C ASP A 627 6.87 29.82 -9.85
N LEU A 628 5.87 29.77 -10.74
CA LEU A 628 5.68 28.72 -11.74
C LEU A 628 5.54 29.34 -13.14
N ASP A 629 6.00 28.64 -14.18
CA ASP A 629 5.89 29.12 -15.56
C ASP A 629 4.48 28.86 -16.14
N PRO A 630 3.82 29.83 -16.80
CA PRO A 630 2.48 29.58 -17.36
C PRO A 630 2.47 28.68 -18.60
N TYR A 631 3.62 28.52 -19.26
CA TYR A 631 3.76 27.79 -20.52
C TYR A 631 5.03 26.96 -20.55
N ASP A 632 4.99 25.82 -21.24
CA ASP A 632 6.19 25.04 -21.55
C ASP A 632 7.00 25.65 -22.72
N PRO A 633 8.21 25.15 -23.01
CA PRO A 633 9.01 25.60 -24.16
C PRO A 633 8.33 25.46 -25.53
N GLN A 634 7.30 24.63 -25.64
CA GLN A 634 6.50 24.38 -26.84
C GLN A 634 5.29 25.32 -26.95
N GLY A 635 5.03 26.14 -25.92
CA GLY A 635 3.93 27.10 -25.86
C GLY A 635 2.59 26.51 -25.40
N ARG A 636 2.57 25.27 -24.87
CA ARG A 636 1.39 24.68 -24.24
C ARG A 636 1.15 25.35 -22.89
N GLN A 637 -0.11 25.66 -22.58
CA GLN A 637 -0.47 26.19 -21.28
C GLN A 637 -0.36 25.08 -20.22
N LEU A 638 0.22 25.42 -19.07
CA LEU A 638 0.45 24.49 -17.98
C LEU A 638 -0.55 24.65 -16.84
N GLU A 639 -0.83 23.55 -16.17
CA GLU A 639 -1.46 23.50 -14.85
C GLU A 639 -0.59 22.69 -13.89
N TRP A 640 -0.72 23.01 -12.60
CA TRP A 640 0.25 22.64 -11.58
C TRP A 640 -0.43 21.98 -10.39
N SER A 641 0.17 20.92 -9.89
CA SER A 641 -0.20 20.32 -8.60
C SER A 641 1.03 20.29 -7.70
N TRP A 642 0.79 20.35 -6.39
CA TRP A 642 1.83 20.31 -5.38
C TRP A 642 1.41 19.42 -4.22
N ARG A 643 2.40 18.92 -3.48
CA ARG A 643 2.21 18.19 -2.22
C ARG A 643 3.28 18.58 -1.20
N LEU A 644 2.97 18.38 0.08
CA LEU A 644 3.85 18.67 1.21
C LEU A 644 4.16 17.38 1.97
N ASN A 645 5.44 17.14 2.28
CA ASN A 645 5.95 16.00 3.05
C ASN A 645 5.57 14.62 2.48
N ARG A 646 5.47 14.48 1.16
CA ARG A 646 4.92 13.27 0.48
C ARG A 646 3.43 13.03 0.78
N GLY A 647 2.74 14.11 1.14
CA GLY A 647 1.31 14.30 1.25
C GLY A 647 0.52 13.92 0.00
N PHE A 648 -0.81 14.00 0.08
CA PHE A 648 -1.66 13.97 -1.10
C PHE A 648 -1.36 15.16 -2.02
N TRP A 649 -1.45 14.91 -3.33
CA TRP A 649 -1.48 15.98 -4.31
C TRP A 649 -2.71 16.85 -4.12
N ARG A 650 -2.53 18.16 -4.30
CA ARG A 650 -3.61 19.15 -4.30
C ARG A 650 -4.25 19.27 -5.70
N PRO A 651 -5.49 19.77 -5.80
CA PRO A 651 -6.12 20.04 -7.09
C PRO A 651 -5.22 20.86 -8.02
N TYR A 652 -5.25 20.53 -9.31
CA TYR A 652 -4.48 21.26 -10.31
C TYR A 652 -4.96 22.72 -10.38
N THR A 653 -4.01 23.65 -10.28
CA THR A 653 -4.25 25.09 -10.41
C THR A 653 -3.49 25.66 -11.62
N ARG A 654 -4.02 26.77 -12.15
CA ARG A 654 -3.34 27.58 -13.18
C ARG A 654 -2.64 28.81 -12.59
N ASP A 655 -2.65 28.94 -11.27
CA ASP A 655 -1.99 30.03 -10.57
C ASP A 655 -0.47 29.88 -10.69
N THR A 656 0.17 30.89 -11.26
CA THR A 656 1.63 30.91 -11.46
C THR A 656 2.39 31.41 -10.23
N HIS A 657 1.68 31.78 -9.17
CA HIS A 657 2.25 32.27 -7.92
C HIS A 657 1.61 31.51 -6.76
N LEU A 658 2.27 30.43 -6.37
CA LEU A 658 1.78 29.52 -5.36
C LEU A 658 2.21 30.01 -3.97
N VAL A 659 1.24 30.26 -3.11
CA VAL A 659 1.47 30.64 -1.71
C VAL A 659 0.93 29.53 -0.81
N ILE A 660 1.85 28.74 -0.26
CA ILE A 660 1.55 27.60 0.61
C ILE A 660 1.61 28.07 2.06
N ARG A 661 0.48 27.96 2.76
CA ARG A 661 0.32 28.27 4.19
C ARG A 661 -0.40 27.12 4.89
N GLU A 662 0.28 25.98 4.94
CA GLU A 662 -0.28 24.77 5.53
C GLU A 662 0.07 24.68 7.01
N ARG A 663 -0.85 24.17 7.81
CA ARG A 663 -0.63 23.90 9.25
C ARG A 663 0.52 22.92 9.48
N GLN A 664 0.75 22.01 8.54
CA GLN A 664 1.92 21.12 8.51
C GLN A 664 3.26 21.86 8.59
N LEU A 665 3.32 23.11 8.15
CA LEU A 665 4.55 23.90 8.24
C LEU A 665 4.77 24.47 9.65
N ALA A 666 3.73 24.54 10.49
CA ALA A 666 3.83 24.99 11.89
C ALA A 666 4.73 24.09 12.75
N LEU A 667 4.92 22.84 12.30
CA LEU A 667 5.73 21.85 12.97
C LEU A 667 7.18 22.17 12.66
N GLN A 668 7.99 22.24 13.71
CA GLN A 668 9.38 22.66 13.55
C GLN A 668 10.18 21.49 12.97
N GLY A 669 10.93 21.74 11.89
CA GLY A 669 11.77 20.74 11.27
C GLY A 669 11.97 20.93 9.77
N HIS A 670 12.44 19.85 9.15
CA HIS A 670 12.58 19.77 7.70
C HIS A 670 11.25 19.34 7.07
N HIS A 671 10.88 20.05 6.01
CA HIS A 671 9.77 19.69 5.15
C HIS A 671 10.19 19.61 3.70
N THR A 672 9.39 18.91 2.91
CA THR A 672 9.60 18.79 1.48
C THR A 672 8.37 19.25 0.72
N VAL A 673 8.52 20.20 -0.19
CA VAL A 673 7.47 20.58 -1.15
C VAL A 673 7.82 20.00 -2.50
N GLU A 674 6.93 19.20 -3.06
CA GLU A 674 7.04 18.69 -4.42
C GLU A 674 6.00 19.35 -5.31
N VAL A 675 6.41 19.72 -6.52
CA VAL A 675 5.57 20.37 -7.52
C VAL A 675 5.70 19.60 -8.82
N LYS A 676 4.58 19.37 -9.51
CA LYS A 676 4.54 18.78 -10.86
C LYS A 676 3.63 19.58 -11.78
N ALA A 677 3.93 19.53 -13.07
CA ALA A 677 3.13 20.17 -14.11
C ALA A 677 2.60 19.15 -15.12
N ARG A 678 1.50 19.54 -15.78
CA ARG A 678 1.02 18.92 -17.02
C ARG A 678 0.46 19.99 -17.95
N ALA A 679 0.32 19.68 -19.22
CA ALA A 679 -0.44 20.51 -20.14
C ALA A 679 -1.92 20.45 -19.76
N VAL A 680 -2.59 21.60 -19.83
CA VAL A 680 -3.99 21.75 -19.42
C VAL A 680 -4.88 20.70 -20.12
N GLY A 681 -5.55 19.87 -19.31
CA GLY A 681 -6.48 18.84 -19.80
C GLY A 681 -5.83 17.62 -20.48
N ASP A 682 -4.50 17.46 -20.37
CA ASP A 682 -3.77 16.30 -20.89
C ASP A 682 -3.07 15.53 -19.75
N PRO A 683 -3.74 14.54 -19.14
CA PRO A 683 -3.17 13.67 -18.12
C PRO A 683 -1.86 12.97 -18.52
N ARG A 684 -1.68 12.66 -19.80
CA ARG A 684 -0.52 11.89 -20.30
C ARG A 684 0.74 12.76 -20.37
N SER A 685 0.58 14.08 -20.34
CA SER A 685 1.67 15.04 -20.35
C SER A 685 2.27 15.33 -18.96
N VAL A 686 1.76 14.70 -17.90
CA VAL A 686 2.27 14.91 -16.55
C VAL A 686 3.75 14.58 -16.44
N ASP A 687 4.47 15.44 -15.74
CA ASP A 687 5.84 15.20 -15.33
C ASP A 687 5.88 14.18 -14.19
N LEU A 688 6.55 13.05 -14.42
CA LEU A 688 6.76 11.99 -13.42
C LEU A 688 7.93 12.28 -12.48
N SER A 689 8.71 13.32 -12.75
CA SER A 689 9.88 13.74 -11.97
C SER A 689 9.62 15.11 -11.33
N PRO A 690 8.83 15.18 -10.25
CA PRO A 690 8.45 16.46 -9.65
C PRO A 690 9.67 17.25 -9.18
N VAL A 691 9.58 18.58 -9.26
CA VAL A 691 10.57 19.48 -8.68
C VAL A 691 10.40 19.47 -7.17
N ARG A 692 11.49 19.17 -6.47
CA ARG A 692 11.53 19.06 -5.01
C ARG A 692 12.25 20.25 -4.37
N PHE A 693 11.64 20.82 -3.33
CA PHE A 693 12.24 21.83 -2.46
C PHE A 693 12.29 21.29 -1.02
N ASP A 694 13.49 21.24 -0.44
CA ASP A 694 13.65 21.01 0.98
C ASP A 694 13.64 22.36 1.70
N ILE A 695 12.71 22.52 2.63
CA ILE A 695 12.50 23.74 3.40
C ILE A 695 12.67 23.43 4.89
N VAL A 696 13.03 24.45 5.67
CA VAL A 696 13.16 24.33 7.12
C VAL A 696 12.22 25.34 7.76
N THR A 697 11.40 24.87 8.70
CA THR A 697 10.53 25.69 9.53
C THR A 697 11.05 25.58 10.96
N ASP A 698 11.47 26.71 11.51
CA ASP A 698 11.89 26.80 12.90
C ASP A 698 11.40 28.12 13.46
N SER A 699 10.58 28.04 14.49
CA SER A 699 9.97 29.21 15.12
C SER A 699 10.63 29.54 16.45
N ALA A 700 11.23 28.56 17.12
CA ALA A 700 11.71 28.66 18.50
C ALA A 700 13.24 28.72 18.54
N GLY A 701 13.80 29.49 19.48
CA GLY A 701 15.25 29.47 19.69
C GLY A 701 15.68 28.27 20.55
N PRO A 702 17.00 27.98 20.60
CA PRO A 702 17.53 26.81 21.29
C PRO A 702 17.15 26.76 22.78
N ARG A 703 16.79 25.61 23.32
CA ARG A 703 16.52 25.44 24.76
C ARG A 703 17.83 25.44 25.55
N ILE A 704 18.01 26.43 26.42
CA ILE A 704 19.18 26.48 27.33
C ILE A 704 18.96 25.52 28.50
N LEU A 705 19.87 24.55 28.66
CA LEU A 705 19.81 23.51 29.70
C LEU A 705 20.52 23.99 30.97
N ALA A 706 19.91 24.98 31.64
CA ALA A 706 20.49 25.64 32.80
C ALA A 706 20.80 24.69 33.98
N SER A 707 20.05 23.59 34.13
CA SER A 707 20.29 22.54 35.14
C SER A 707 21.58 21.76 34.91
N ARG A 708 22.00 21.62 33.65
CA ARG A 708 23.26 20.97 33.23
C ARG A 708 24.45 21.93 33.21
N ALA A 709 24.25 23.20 33.59
CA ALA A 709 25.33 24.17 33.64
C ALA A 709 26.37 23.78 34.70
N ALA A 710 27.63 23.67 34.31
CA ALA A 710 28.70 23.21 35.17
C ALA A 710 30.01 23.96 34.91
N VAL A 711 30.84 24.07 35.94
CA VAL A 711 32.22 24.57 35.77
C VAL A 711 33.13 23.38 35.55
N THR A 712 33.75 23.32 34.36
CA THR A 712 34.72 22.28 34.00
C THR A 712 35.98 22.98 33.49
N ASP A 713 37.15 22.59 34.01
CA ASP A 713 38.44 23.17 33.64
C ASP A 713 38.52 24.70 33.72
N GLY A 714 37.81 25.30 34.69
CA GLY A 714 37.80 26.76 34.89
C GLY A 714 36.93 27.55 33.89
N VAL A 715 36.07 26.85 33.15
CA VAL A 715 35.10 27.42 32.21
C VAL A 715 33.69 27.01 32.65
N LEU A 716 32.79 27.98 32.78
CA LEU A 716 31.37 27.70 32.95
C LEU A 716 30.81 27.26 31.60
N ARG A 717 30.41 26.00 31.48
CA ARG A 717 29.74 25.47 30.29
C ARG A 717 28.25 25.45 30.50
N VAL A 718 27.53 25.97 29.52
CA VAL A 718 26.07 26.04 29.51
C VAL A 718 25.61 25.40 28.21
N PRO A 719 25.22 24.12 28.23
CA PRO A 719 24.71 23.48 27.03
C PRO A 719 23.34 24.08 26.68
N ALA A 720 23.09 24.23 25.39
CA ALA A 720 21.78 24.44 24.82
C ALA A 720 21.55 23.37 23.75
N HIS A 721 20.29 23.03 23.52
CA HIS A 721 19.86 22.06 22.53
C HIS A 721 18.72 22.66 21.73
N ASP A 722 18.72 22.46 20.41
CA ASP A 722 17.65 22.88 19.52
C ASP A 722 17.06 21.68 18.79
N LEU A 723 15.74 21.71 18.56
CA LEU A 723 15.03 20.57 17.96
C LEU A 723 15.36 20.42 16.47
N VAL A 724 15.66 21.52 15.77
CA VAL A 724 15.86 21.55 14.32
C VAL A 724 17.34 21.76 13.97
N SER A 725 17.99 22.64 14.72
CA SER A 725 19.35 23.10 14.48
C SER A 725 20.35 22.15 15.15
N PRO A 726 21.41 21.71 14.45
CA PRO A 726 22.46 20.90 15.06
C PRO A 726 23.15 21.63 16.22
N ASP A 727 23.49 20.93 17.31
CA ASP A 727 24.10 21.53 18.50
C ASP A 727 25.40 22.33 18.21
N ASP A 728 26.12 22.02 17.13
CA ASP A 728 27.36 22.70 16.73
C ASP A 728 27.16 23.98 15.91
N THR A 729 25.92 24.27 15.48
CA THR A 729 25.55 25.54 14.83
C THR A 729 25.11 26.60 15.84
N ILE A 730 24.71 26.19 17.04
CA ILE A 730 24.22 27.09 18.11
C ILE A 730 25.32 28.07 18.54
N GLU A 731 24.97 29.35 18.56
CA GLU A 731 25.79 30.42 19.10
C GLU A 731 25.30 30.87 20.48
N TYR A 732 26.24 31.22 21.35
CA TYR A 732 26.04 31.61 22.73
C TYR A 732 26.52 33.04 22.95
N ALA A 733 25.81 33.76 23.81
CA ALA A 733 26.24 35.05 24.32
C ALA A 733 25.77 35.23 25.77
N PHE A 734 26.36 36.19 26.48
CA PHE A 734 26.16 36.36 27.92
C PHE A 734 25.88 37.82 28.25
N ALA A 735 25.06 38.07 29.27
CA ALA A 735 24.85 39.40 29.83
C ALA A 735 24.96 39.41 31.36
N ALA A 736 25.25 40.60 31.89
CA ALA A 736 25.38 40.80 33.32
C ALA A 736 24.01 40.91 34.02
N GLY A 737 23.82 40.14 35.09
CA GLY A 737 22.57 40.04 35.86
C GLY A 737 21.46 39.24 35.18
N GLY A 738 20.34 39.05 35.87
CA GLY A 738 19.17 38.32 35.36
C GLY A 738 18.15 39.18 34.61
N GLY A 739 17.34 38.54 33.76
CA GLY A 739 16.24 39.16 33.02
C GLY A 739 16.66 40.13 31.91
N ARG A 740 17.82 39.91 31.30
CA ARG A 740 18.35 40.77 30.23
C ARG A 740 17.68 40.44 28.88
N ALA A 741 17.43 41.46 28.06
CA ALA A 741 16.82 41.30 26.72
C ALA A 741 17.86 41.20 25.58
N GLU A 742 19.08 41.70 25.80
CA GLU A 742 20.17 41.70 24.83
C GLU A 742 21.49 41.26 25.49
N PRO A 743 22.39 40.57 24.75
CA PRO A 743 23.68 40.13 25.26
C PRO A 743 24.68 41.30 25.42
N ASP A 744 25.55 41.21 26.43
CA ASP A 744 26.67 42.14 26.63
C ASP A 744 27.96 41.64 25.94
N THR A 745 28.06 40.34 25.66
CA THR A 745 29.18 39.72 24.94
C THR A 745 28.88 39.49 23.46
N PRO A 746 29.91 39.35 22.60
CA PRO A 746 29.73 38.84 21.24
C PRO A 746 29.16 37.41 21.25
N TRP A 747 28.48 37.05 20.17
CA TRP A 747 28.05 35.68 19.89
C TRP A 747 29.26 34.79 19.54
N THR A 748 29.29 33.57 20.07
CA THR A 748 30.36 32.58 19.87
C THR A 748 29.77 31.17 19.81
N ARG A 749 30.40 30.24 19.09
CA ARG A 749 30.01 28.81 19.12
C ARG A 749 30.54 28.04 20.33
N ASP A 750 31.32 28.69 21.19
CA ASP A 750 31.74 28.09 22.45
C ASP A 750 30.63 28.23 23.48
N ASN A 751 30.13 27.10 23.97
CA ASN A 751 29.16 27.06 25.05
C ASN A 751 29.77 27.39 26.43
N GLY A 752 31.06 27.72 26.45
CA GLY A 752 31.85 28.03 27.62
C GLY A 752 32.15 29.52 27.80
N LEU A 753 32.06 30.00 29.04
CA LEU A 753 32.62 31.30 29.45
C LEU A 753 33.67 31.11 30.56
N PRO A 754 34.91 31.61 30.40
CA PRO A 754 35.92 31.51 31.45
C PRO A 754 35.44 32.08 32.79
N VAL A 755 35.70 31.40 33.90
CA VAL A 755 35.17 31.79 35.23
C VAL A 755 35.52 33.23 35.62
N HIS A 756 36.69 33.74 35.21
CA HIS A 756 37.09 35.11 35.48
C HIS A 756 36.25 36.15 34.73
N GLU A 757 35.75 35.82 33.53
CA GLU A 757 34.80 36.64 32.78
C GLU A 757 33.41 36.53 33.38
N VAL A 758 33.01 35.32 33.80
CA VAL A 758 31.74 35.13 34.51
C VAL A 758 31.70 35.99 35.77
N GLN A 759 32.79 36.05 36.56
CA GLN A 759 32.91 36.90 37.75
C GLN A 759 32.73 38.41 37.47
N ALA A 760 33.01 38.85 36.25
CA ALA A 760 32.78 40.23 35.83
C ALA A 760 31.32 40.49 35.43
N LEU A 761 30.56 39.45 35.08
CA LEU A 761 29.17 39.52 34.63
C LEU A 761 28.15 39.20 35.74
N VAL A 762 28.49 38.39 36.74
CA VAL A 762 27.53 38.08 37.82
C VAL A 762 27.08 39.34 38.56
N ASP A 763 25.78 39.45 38.77
CA ASP A 763 25.21 40.49 39.62
C ASP A 763 25.39 40.20 41.12
N ARG A 764 24.78 41.03 41.98
CA ARG A 764 24.85 40.85 43.44
C ARG A 764 24.17 39.57 43.94
N ALA A 765 23.26 38.99 43.14
CA ALA A 765 22.59 37.73 43.43
C ALA A 765 23.36 36.51 42.87
N GLY A 766 24.45 36.74 42.12
CA GLY A 766 25.22 35.69 41.48
C GLY A 766 24.59 35.20 40.18
N ILE A 767 23.71 36.00 39.55
CA ILE A 767 23.00 35.62 38.34
C ILE A 767 23.66 36.23 37.10
N ILE A 768 23.71 35.45 36.02
CA ILE A 768 23.99 35.90 34.65
C ILE A 768 22.83 35.47 33.75
N THR A 769 22.54 36.22 32.68
CA THR A 769 21.67 35.76 31.59
C THR A 769 22.53 35.17 30.49
N VAL A 770 22.21 33.94 30.08
CA VAL A 770 22.78 33.29 28.90
C VAL A 770 21.78 33.41 27.77
N PHE A 771 22.29 33.67 26.57
CA PHE A 771 21.54 33.69 25.33
C PHE A 771 22.05 32.58 24.43
N ALA A 772 21.14 31.92 23.72
CA ALA A 772 21.45 30.97 22.67
C ALA A 772 20.70 31.38 21.40
N ARG A 773 21.31 31.19 20.23
CA ARG A 773 20.73 31.50 18.92
C ARG A 773 21.14 30.46 17.89
N ASP A 774 20.19 30.02 17.07
CA ASP A 774 20.42 29.09 15.94
C ASP A 774 20.86 29.81 14.65
N GLU A 775 21.04 29.05 13.58
CA GLU A 775 21.39 29.55 12.25
C GLU A 775 20.29 30.34 11.53
N LEU A 776 19.03 30.17 11.92
CA LEU A 776 17.87 30.90 11.39
C LEU A 776 17.64 32.23 12.15
N GLY A 777 18.33 32.41 13.26
CA GLY A 777 18.35 33.60 14.09
C GLY A 777 17.32 33.59 15.22
N ASN A 778 16.65 32.47 15.49
CA ASN A 778 15.76 32.39 16.65
C ASN A 778 16.58 32.38 17.94
N GLN A 779 16.10 33.07 18.96
CA GLN A 779 16.87 33.35 20.17
C GLN A 779 16.10 32.94 21.43
N SER A 780 16.81 32.36 22.38
CA SER A 780 16.33 32.14 23.74
C SER A 780 17.23 32.83 24.76
N ALA A 781 16.72 32.99 25.98
CA ALA A 781 17.47 33.51 27.11
C ALA A 781 17.11 32.76 28.40
N ALA A 782 18.10 32.47 29.23
CA ALA A 782 17.90 31.82 30.53
C ALA A 782 18.83 32.43 31.59
N ASP A 783 18.29 32.61 32.80
CA ASP A 783 19.05 33.08 33.94
C ASP A 783 19.70 31.91 34.67
N ILE A 784 21.01 32.02 34.90
CA ILE A 784 21.82 31.00 35.58
C ILE A 784 22.43 31.59 36.84
N ASN A 785 22.27 30.90 37.97
CA ASN A 785 22.96 31.24 39.21
C ASN A 785 24.43 30.78 39.17
N ALA A 786 25.22 31.44 38.34
CA ALA A 786 26.65 31.17 38.19
C ALA A 786 27.41 31.41 39.51
N GLY A 787 26.94 32.28 40.38
CA GLY A 787 27.50 32.52 41.71
C GLY A 787 27.44 31.29 42.62
N ALA A 788 26.39 30.48 42.53
CA ALA A 788 26.31 29.19 43.22
C ALA A 788 27.27 28.15 42.63
N LEU A 789 27.45 28.15 41.30
CA LEU A 789 28.35 27.22 40.59
C LEU A 789 29.84 27.56 40.80
N ILE A 790 30.18 28.85 40.90
CA ILE A 790 31.56 29.36 41.08
C ILE A 790 31.92 29.55 42.56
N GLY A 791 30.92 29.74 43.42
CA GLY A 791 31.06 30.17 44.81
C GLY A 791 31.55 29.11 45.80
N PHE A 792 31.84 27.88 45.39
CA PHE A 792 32.35 26.86 46.30
C PHE A 792 33.88 26.92 46.46
N HIS A 793 34.38 28.01 47.04
CA HIS A 793 35.74 28.07 47.58
C HIS A 793 35.77 28.78 48.94
N GLY A 794 35.76 28.00 50.03
CA GLY A 794 36.38 28.44 51.29
C GLY A 794 35.79 27.90 52.59
N ARG A 795 36.26 26.74 53.05
CA ARG A 795 37.04 26.61 54.30
C ARG A 795 37.87 25.32 54.27
N ALA A 796 39.20 25.48 54.36
CA ALA A 796 40.06 24.39 54.78
C ALA A 796 40.01 24.29 56.31
N GLN A 797 39.62 23.12 56.84
CA GLN A 797 40.17 22.56 58.07
C GLN A 797 39.90 21.04 58.18
N ASP A 798 41.02 20.32 58.09
CA ASP A 798 41.41 19.00 58.62
C ASP A 798 40.43 17.87 58.98
N SER A 799 40.79 16.72 58.41
CA SER A 799 40.80 15.35 58.96
C SER A 799 39.47 14.67 59.32
N GLY A 800 39.15 13.61 58.58
CA GLY A 800 38.15 12.64 59.01
C GLY A 800 37.88 11.51 58.01
N CYS A 801 38.67 10.44 58.12
CA CYS A 801 38.39 9.05 57.70
C CYS A 801 38.08 8.72 56.22
N ASN A 802 39.05 8.02 55.64
CA ASN A 802 38.92 7.11 54.53
C ASN A 802 37.85 6.04 54.81
N CYS A 803 36.82 5.95 53.97
CA CYS A 803 36.01 4.75 53.79
C CYS A 803 36.03 4.39 52.31
N GLU A 804 37.02 3.58 51.97
CA GLU A 804 37.08 2.77 50.76
C GLU A 804 36.01 1.66 50.88
N ILE A 805 35.03 1.64 49.97
CA ILE A 805 34.15 0.49 49.71
C ILE A 805 34.39 0.11 48.26
N GLY A 806 34.78 -1.15 48.08
CA GLY A 806 35.61 -1.60 46.97
C GLY A 806 34.87 -1.80 45.65
N SER A 807 35.47 -1.29 44.58
CA SER A 807 35.29 -1.82 43.24
C SER A 807 36.09 -3.13 43.12
N GLY A 808 35.37 -4.25 42.98
CA GLY A 808 35.97 -5.57 42.82
C GLY A 808 36.91 -5.65 41.62
N ARG A 809 38.14 -6.11 41.88
CA ARG A 809 39.04 -6.64 40.85
C ARG A 809 38.47 -7.95 40.32
N GLY A 810 37.92 -7.94 39.11
CA GLY A 810 37.88 -9.09 38.21
C GLY A 810 39.07 -9.01 37.25
N SER A 811 39.98 -9.98 37.33
CA SER A 811 41.18 -10.09 36.50
C SER A 811 40.88 -10.57 35.07
N GLY A 812 41.39 -9.86 34.06
CA GLY A 812 41.63 -10.41 32.72
C GLY A 812 41.62 -9.35 31.62
N GLY A 813 42.73 -9.20 30.87
CA GLY A 813 42.67 -8.52 29.56
C GLY A 813 43.76 -7.51 29.20
N GLY A 814 44.95 -7.53 29.80
CA GLY A 814 46.10 -6.83 29.25
C GLY A 814 46.78 -7.67 28.16
N ILE A 815 46.48 -7.43 26.87
CA ILE A 815 47.35 -7.77 25.71
C ILE A 815 46.95 -7.03 24.40
N VAL A 816 45.78 -6.38 24.27
CA VAL A 816 45.35 -5.82 22.97
C VAL A 816 45.87 -4.38 22.68
N ALA A 817 46.20 -3.60 23.71
CA ALA A 817 46.64 -2.21 23.53
C ALA A 817 48.08 -2.04 22.97
N ALA A 818 48.88 -3.11 22.93
CA ALA A 818 50.25 -3.06 22.39
C ALA A 818 50.32 -3.30 20.86
N VAL A 819 49.25 -3.81 20.23
CA VAL A 819 49.23 -4.15 18.80
C VAL A 819 48.68 -3.00 17.94
N ALA A 820 47.73 -2.22 18.47
CA ALA A 820 47.15 -1.07 17.75
C ALA A 820 48.16 0.07 17.52
N VAL A 821 49.10 0.29 18.44
CA VAL A 821 50.14 1.33 18.31
C VAL A 821 51.25 0.92 17.32
N ALA A 822 51.48 -0.38 17.11
CA ALA A 822 52.47 -0.88 16.14
C ALA A 822 51.96 -0.82 14.68
N VAL A 823 50.65 -0.93 14.45
CA VAL A 823 50.04 -0.85 13.11
C VAL A 823 49.91 0.60 12.64
N LEU A 824 49.62 1.54 13.54
CA LEU A 824 49.56 2.98 13.21
C LEU A 824 50.93 3.62 12.96
N LEU A 825 52.02 3.03 13.46
CA LEU A 825 53.40 3.49 13.19
C LEU A 825 54.01 2.90 11.90
N MET A 826 53.39 1.89 11.28
CA MET A 826 53.84 1.30 10.01
C MET A 826 53.17 1.91 8.76
N MET A 827 52.12 2.73 8.92
CA MET A 827 51.46 3.43 7.80
C MET A 827 51.91 4.90 7.65
N GLY A 828 52.86 5.34 8.48
CA GLY A 828 53.38 6.71 8.54
C GLY A 828 54.75 6.92 7.89
N SER A 829 55.04 6.31 6.73
CA SER A 829 56.19 6.74 5.93
C SER A 829 55.97 6.45 4.44
N GLY A 830 55.80 7.50 3.63
CA GLY A 830 55.72 7.30 2.17
C GLY A 830 54.95 8.31 1.32
N ARG A 831 54.61 9.52 1.79
CA ARG A 831 54.26 10.60 0.86
C ARG A 831 55.51 11.05 0.11
N ARG A 832 55.76 10.46 -1.06
CA ARG A 832 56.47 11.08 -2.20
C ARG A 832 56.41 10.17 -3.44
N ARG A 833 55.85 10.74 -4.52
CA ARG A 833 55.92 10.32 -5.94
C ARG A 833 54.70 9.57 -6.50
N LEU A 834 53.67 10.35 -6.82
CA LEU A 834 52.83 10.12 -8.00
C LEU A 834 53.61 10.58 -9.25
N VAL A 835 54.08 9.67 -10.10
CA VAL A 835 54.31 9.92 -11.53
C VAL A 835 54.16 8.61 -12.31
N ALA A 836 53.09 8.58 -13.10
CA ALA A 836 52.94 7.96 -14.42
C ALA A 836 53.05 6.43 -14.62
N TRP A 837 52.28 6.01 -15.64
CA TRP A 837 52.28 4.78 -16.45
C TRP A 837 51.03 3.93 -16.15
N ALA A 838 49.86 4.23 -16.72
CA ALA A 838 49.48 4.20 -18.14
C ALA A 838 49.85 2.91 -18.88
N ARG A 839 48.80 2.10 -19.11
CA ARG A 839 48.52 1.23 -20.26
C ARG A 839 49.12 -0.18 -20.31
N ALA A 840 48.27 -1.04 -20.89
CA ALA A 840 48.46 -2.41 -21.38
C ALA A 840 48.46 -3.49 -20.28
N GLY A 841 47.70 -4.58 -20.36
CA GLY A 841 46.82 -5.08 -21.41
C GLY A 841 46.61 -6.58 -21.18
N ALA A 842 45.40 -7.04 -21.49
CA ALA A 842 45.05 -8.38 -21.96
C ALA A 842 45.37 -9.63 -21.10
N ARG A 843 44.25 -10.25 -20.69
CA ARG A 843 43.84 -11.65 -20.99
C ARG A 843 44.56 -12.83 -20.31
N ARG A 844 43.67 -13.60 -19.65
CA ARG A 844 43.57 -15.08 -19.55
C ARG A 844 44.46 -15.83 -18.57
N GLY A 845 43.80 -16.64 -17.75
CA GLY A 845 44.26 -18.00 -17.46
C GLY A 845 44.35 -18.37 -15.98
N THR A 846 43.22 -18.77 -15.41
CA THR A 846 43.04 -19.92 -14.49
C THR A 846 44.27 -20.51 -13.81
N ALA A 847 44.28 -20.55 -12.47
CA ALA A 847 44.31 -21.79 -11.67
C ALA A 847 44.58 -21.51 -10.18
N ARG A 848 43.56 -21.83 -9.36
CA ARG A 848 43.66 -22.47 -8.04
C ARG A 848 44.77 -21.98 -7.10
N GLY A 849 44.46 -20.95 -6.31
CA GLY A 849 45.16 -20.60 -5.08
C GLY A 849 44.37 -21.09 -3.86
N LEU A 850 45.05 -21.85 -2.99
CA LEU A 850 44.60 -22.25 -1.67
C LEU A 850 44.24 -21.01 -0.82
N LEU A 851 43.01 -20.98 -0.28
CA LEU A 851 42.64 -20.20 0.91
C LEU A 851 43.35 -20.83 2.13
N ALA A 852 44.13 -20.09 2.92
CA ALA A 852 43.79 -18.93 3.75
C ALA A 852 43.11 -19.33 5.07
N LEU A 853 43.97 -19.70 6.03
CA LEU A 853 43.80 -19.39 7.45
C LEU A 853 43.78 -17.86 7.61
N LEU A 854 42.60 -17.26 7.81
CA LEU A 854 42.35 -15.95 8.46
C LEU A 854 40.98 -15.40 7.99
N ALA A 855 39.93 -15.61 8.78
CA ALA A 855 38.79 -14.69 8.88
C ALA A 855 37.89 -15.15 10.05
N LEU A 856 38.11 -14.55 11.21
CA LEU A 856 37.16 -14.50 12.32
C LEU A 856 36.49 -13.12 12.24
N GLY A 857 35.16 -13.10 12.28
CA GLY A 857 34.39 -11.94 12.72
C GLY A 857 33.42 -11.36 11.71
N ILE A 858 32.13 -11.49 12.06
CA ILE A 858 30.93 -10.76 11.60
C ILE A 858 30.12 -11.49 10.52
N GLY A 859 28.96 -11.99 10.93
CA GLY A 859 27.87 -12.43 10.06
C GLY A 859 27.11 -13.63 10.62
N ALA A 860 26.17 -13.41 11.54
CA ALA A 860 25.09 -14.37 11.82
C ALA A 860 23.90 -13.65 12.45
N THR A 861 22.84 -13.46 11.67
CA THR A 861 21.44 -13.51 12.13
C THR A 861 20.61 -14.11 11.00
N THR A 862 20.54 -15.44 10.98
CA THR A 862 19.37 -16.27 10.62
C THR A 862 19.73 -17.72 10.93
N PRO A 863 18.95 -18.46 11.74
CA PRO A 863 18.97 -19.91 11.69
C PRO A 863 17.68 -20.43 11.03
N GLY A 864 17.85 -20.98 9.83
CA GLY A 864 17.03 -22.08 9.35
C GLY A 864 17.59 -23.41 9.87
N CYS A 865 16.72 -24.40 10.04
CA CYS A 865 16.92 -25.69 10.69
C CYS A 865 18.17 -26.49 10.28
N SER A 866 18.73 -27.24 11.23
CA SER A 866 19.56 -28.42 10.98
C SER A 866 19.44 -29.41 12.14
N CYS A 867 18.75 -30.52 11.90
CA CYS A 867 18.74 -31.69 12.78
C CYS A 867 20.09 -32.42 12.68
N ASP A 868 20.80 -32.58 13.80
CA ASP A 868 21.57 -33.81 14.09
C ASP A 868 22.00 -33.83 15.57
N GLY A 869 21.68 -34.93 16.25
CA GLY A 869 21.70 -35.06 17.69
C GLY A 869 23.08 -35.27 18.32
N ASN A 870 23.24 -34.72 19.52
CA ASN A 870 24.24 -35.14 20.49
C ASN A 870 23.53 -35.38 21.84
N PRO A 871 23.56 -36.59 22.43
CA PRO A 871 22.84 -36.90 23.65
C PRO A 871 23.63 -36.41 24.86
N GLY A 872 23.28 -35.24 25.41
CA GLY A 872 23.88 -34.75 26.64
C GLY A 872 23.67 -33.27 27.00
N SER A 873 23.13 -32.45 26.10
CA SER A 873 22.67 -31.08 26.40
C SER A 873 21.14 -31.08 26.43
N GLY A 874 20.54 -30.43 27.43
CA GLY A 874 19.08 -30.24 27.48
C GLY A 874 18.56 -29.51 26.23
N PRO A 875 17.24 -29.52 25.98
CA PRO A 875 16.66 -28.73 24.89
C PRO A 875 17.08 -27.26 25.05
N VAL A 876 17.53 -26.68 23.94
CA VAL A 876 17.81 -25.25 23.86
C VAL A 876 16.46 -24.54 23.83
N CYS A 877 16.31 -23.51 24.64
CA CYS A 877 15.09 -22.72 24.76
C CYS A 877 15.40 -21.24 24.52
N GLU A 878 14.43 -20.48 24.03
CA GLU A 878 14.46 -19.02 24.04
C GLU A 878 13.42 -18.46 25.01
N ILE A 879 12.30 -19.18 25.21
CA ILE A 879 11.22 -18.82 26.12
C ILE A 879 10.84 -20.01 27.01
N ASP A 880 10.19 -19.75 28.15
CA ASP A 880 9.81 -20.79 29.12
C ASP A 880 8.85 -21.84 28.52
N ALA A 881 8.02 -21.44 27.55
CA ALA A 881 7.11 -22.35 26.85
C ALA A 881 7.85 -23.47 26.10
N ASP A 882 9.10 -23.24 25.68
CA ASP A 882 9.94 -24.25 25.02
C ASP A 882 10.36 -25.38 25.99
N CYS A 883 10.20 -25.16 27.29
CA CYS A 883 10.57 -26.08 28.36
C CYS A 883 9.38 -26.84 28.97
N ALA A 884 8.16 -26.62 28.46
CA ALA A 884 6.92 -27.20 29.02
C ALA A 884 6.94 -28.74 29.05
N ASP A 885 7.48 -29.38 28.01
CA ASP A 885 7.57 -30.84 27.91
C ASP A 885 8.91 -31.42 28.41
N ALA A 886 9.84 -30.54 28.82
CA ALA A 886 11.19 -30.93 29.23
C ALA A 886 11.27 -31.34 30.70
N CYS A 887 10.26 -31.00 31.51
CA CYS A 887 10.28 -31.17 32.96
C CYS A 887 9.32 -32.25 33.48
N PRO A 888 9.69 -32.98 34.56
CA PRO A 888 8.81 -33.96 35.18
C PRO A 888 7.51 -33.34 35.71
N ASP A 889 6.42 -34.11 35.68
CA ASP A 889 5.12 -33.70 36.22
C ASP A 889 5.23 -33.10 37.63
N GLY A 890 4.81 -31.83 37.78
CA GLY A 890 4.85 -31.08 39.04
C GLY A 890 6.05 -30.14 39.20
N GLN A 891 6.96 -30.08 38.23
CA GLN A 891 8.04 -29.08 38.15
C GLN A 891 7.77 -28.08 37.03
N ILE A 892 8.23 -26.84 37.23
CA ILE A 892 8.12 -25.75 36.26
C ILE A 892 9.38 -25.78 35.39
N GLY A 893 9.20 -25.83 34.07
CA GLY A 893 10.28 -25.67 33.10
C GLY A 893 10.54 -24.19 32.83
N VAL A 894 11.75 -23.74 33.17
CA VAL A 894 12.19 -22.35 32.99
C VAL A 894 13.35 -22.33 32.02
N CYS A 895 13.33 -21.44 31.05
CA CYS A 895 14.44 -21.24 30.16
C CYS A 895 15.54 -20.39 30.82
N PHE A 896 16.72 -20.96 31.03
CA PHE A 896 17.83 -20.30 31.70
C PHE A 896 19.12 -20.38 30.88
N GLU A 897 19.63 -19.23 30.44
CA GLU A 897 20.85 -19.13 29.61
C GLU A 897 20.82 -20.02 28.35
N GLY A 898 19.62 -20.21 27.77
CA GLY A 898 19.40 -21.06 26.60
C GLY A 898 19.29 -22.55 26.92
N GLU A 899 19.13 -22.94 28.19
CA GLU A 899 18.91 -24.32 28.62
C GLU A 899 17.66 -24.44 29.51
N CYS A 900 16.86 -25.48 29.32
CA CYS A 900 15.72 -25.73 30.21
C CYS A 900 16.14 -26.22 31.60
N LEU A 901 15.77 -25.45 32.62
CA LEU A 901 15.93 -25.77 34.04
C LEU A 901 14.58 -26.19 34.64
N CYS A 902 14.54 -27.37 35.27
CA CYS A 902 13.35 -27.82 36.00
C CYS A 902 13.48 -27.48 37.48
N SER A 903 12.50 -26.77 38.02
CA SER A 903 12.48 -26.36 39.42
C SER A 903 11.13 -26.68 40.06
N ASP A 904 11.14 -26.97 41.36
CA ASP A 904 9.91 -27.14 42.15
C ASP A 904 9.20 -25.79 42.40
N ASP A 905 9.88 -24.66 42.16
CA ASP A 905 9.37 -23.29 42.37
C ASP A 905 10.13 -22.25 41.50
N VAL A 906 9.53 -21.09 41.23
CA VAL A 906 10.14 -20.02 40.42
C VAL A 906 11.32 -19.40 41.17
N PRO A 907 12.54 -19.32 40.60
CA PRO A 907 13.68 -18.70 41.28
C PRO A 907 13.40 -17.23 41.60
N PHE A 908 13.41 -16.84 42.87
CA PHE A 908 13.23 -15.45 43.31
C PHE A 908 14.34 -14.57 42.73
N GLY A 909 14.01 -13.87 41.64
CA GLY A 909 14.90 -12.90 40.99
C GLY A 909 15.25 -11.69 41.85
N ASP A 910 15.70 -10.61 41.21
CA ASP A 910 16.02 -9.36 41.91
C ASP A 910 14.73 -8.61 42.28
N VAL A 911 14.34 -8.69 43.57
CA VAL A 911 13.17 -8.01 44.13
C VAL A 911 13.60 -6.75 44.87
N GLY A 912 12.93 -5.62 44.58
CA GLY A 912 13.12 -4.37 45.34
C GLY A 912 13.04 -3.08 44.53
N GLN A 913 13.03 -3.16 43.20
CA GLN A 913 12.78 -1.99 42.34
C GLN A 913 11.32 -1.54 42.48
N TYR A 914 11.11 -0.23 42.38
CA TYR A 914 9.79 0.40 42.47
C TYR A 914 8.99 -0.01 43.71
N SER A 915 9.68 -0.16 44.85
CA SER A 915 9.04 -0.64 46.08
C SER A 915 8.18 0.44 46.73
N GLU A 916 6.96 0.06 47.10
CA GLU A 916 6.05 0.89 47.89
C GLU A 916 5.71 0.19 49.20
N LEU A 917 5.66 0.94 50.29
CA LEU A 917 5.44 0.41 51.63
C LEU A 917 4.27 1.11 52.31
N ALA A 918 3.32 0.32 52.80
CA ALA A 918 2.21 0.77 53.63
C ALA A 918 2.25 0.05 54.99
N LEU A 919 2.03 0.80 56.07
CA LEU A 919 1.93 0.23 57.43
C LEU A 919 0.47 0.09 57.82
N SER A 920 0.06 -1.12 58.21
CA SER A 920 -1.26 -1.33 58.78
C SER A 920 -1.38 -0.73 60.19
N SER A 921 -2.60 -0.59 60.69
CA SER A 921 -2.88 -0.17 62.08
C SER A 921 -2.29 -1.12 63.15
N SER A 922 -1.85 -2.32 62.75
CA SER A 922 -1.17 -3.30 63.61
C SER A 922 0.35 -3.28 63.47
N SER A 923 0.93 -2.23 62.86
CA SER A 923 2.36 -2.10 62.57
C SER A 923 2.93 -3.21 61.67
N THR A 924 2.09 -3.84 60.85
CA THR A 924 2.56 -4.78 59.82
C THR A 924 2.87 -4.01 58.55
N ALA A 925 4.07 -4.17 58.01
CA ALA A 925 4.44 -3.61 56.71
C ALA A 925 3.86 -4.47 55.59
N TRP A 926 3.14 -3.82 54.68
CA TRP A 926 2.84 -4.34 53.36
C TRP A 926 3.81 -3.67 52.41
N VAL A 927 4.61 -4.46 51.71
CA VAL A 927 5.60 -3.97 50.78
C VAL A 927 5.29 -4.57 49.43
N SER A 928 5.00 -3.73 48.45
CA SER A 928 5.00 -4.15 47.05
C SER A 928 6.37 -3.84 46.45
N ALA A 929 6.84 -4.66 45.55
CA ALA A 929 8.07 -4.43 44.81
C ALA A 929 8.03 -5.18 43.49
N TYR A 930 8.67 -4.62 42.47
CA TYR A 930 8.79 -5.26 41.17
C TYR A 930 9.92 -6.27 41.19
N ASN A 931 9.68 -7.46 40.63
CA ASN A 931 10.71 -8.45 40.37
C ASN A 931 11.28 -8.21 38.97
N ARG A 932 12.44 -7.57 38.91
CA ARG A 932 13.07 -7.19 37.63
C ARG A 932 13.33 -8.37 36.71
N ARG A 933 13.55 -9.56 37.27
CA ARG A 933 13.89 -10.75 36.48
C ARG A 933 12.66 -11.36 35.79
N HIS A 934 11.50 -11.30 36.43
CA HIS A 934 10.27 -11.93 35.94
C HIS A 934 9.27 -10.94 35.35
N GLY A 935 9.53 -9.64 35.48
CA GLY A 935 8.66 -8.62 34.90
C GLY A 935 7.32 -8.47 35.61
N ASP A 936 7.19 -8.94 36.85
CA ASP A 936 5.93 -8.96 37.58
C ASP A 936 6.02 -8.33 39.00
N LEU A 937 4.86 -7.91 39.50
CA LEU A 937 4.66 -7.31 40.80
C LEU A 937 4.61 -8.39 41.89
N MET A 938 5.47 -8.22 42.90
CA MET A 938 5.44 -9.03 44.11
C MET A 938 4.96 -8.22 45.31
N VAL A 939 4.28 -8.89 46.24
CA VAL A 939 3.86 -8.32 47.51
C VAL A 939 4.38 -9.16 48.68
N ALA A 940 4.80 -8.49 49.75
CA ALA A 940 5.18 -9.12 51.00
C ALA A 940 4.46 -8.49 52.18
N ARG A 941 4.00 -9.33 53.09
CA ARG A 941 3.45 -8.92 54.38
C ARG A 941 4.44 -9.24 55.49
N TRP A 942 5.08 -8.21 56.04
CA TRP A 942 6.15 -8.37 57.01
C TRP A 942 5.84 -7.71 58.36
N PRO A 943 5.59 -8.49 59.43
CA PRO A 943 5.26 -7.96 60.75
C PRO A 943 6.48 -7.66 61.63
N GLU A 944 7.69 -8.01 61.18
CA GLU A 944 8.93 -7.87 61.95
C GLU A 944 9.81 -6.73 61.43
N SER A 945 10.87 -6.37 62.17
CA SER A 945 11.89 -5.43 61.71
C SER A 945 13.05 -6.15 61.03
N GLY A 946 13.55 -5.59 59.93
CA GLY A 946 14.68 -6.16 59.19
C GLY A 946 14.37 -6.41 57.72
N ARG A 947 15.27 -7.13 57.04
CA ARG A 947 15.10 -7.51 55.64
C ARG A 947 13.95 -8.51 55.51
N ILE A 948 13.04 -8.27 54.57
CA ILE A 948 12.00 -9.22 54.18
C ILE A 948 12.68 -10.43 53.51
N PRO A 949 12.52 -11.65 54.04
CA PRO A 949 13.13 -12.84 53.45
C PRO A 949 12.42 -13.20 52.14
N ASN A 950 13.11 -13.91 51.23
CA ASN A 950 12.60 -14.19 49.89
C ASN A 950 11.28 -14.97 49.95
N GLU A 951 11.16 -15.91 50.88
CA GLU A 951 9.96 -16.73 51.11
C GLU A 951 8.72 -15.96 51.61
N ALA A 952 8.85 -14.67 51.93
CA ALA A 952 7.73 -13.82 52.34
C ALA A 952 7.13 -13.01 51.19
N TRP A 953 7.70 -13.11 49.98
CA TRP A 953 7.20 -12.45 48.77
C TRP A 953 6.31 -13.39 47.96
N GLU A 954 5.17 -12.87 47.50
CA GLU A 954 4.18 -13.57 46.68
C GLU A 954 3.96 -12.78 45.38
N PHE A 955 3.89 -13.43 44.22
CA PHE A 955 3.49 -12.79 42.95
C PHE A 955 1.99 -12.45 42.99
N VAL A 956 1.60 -11.34 42.38
CA VAL A 956 0.23 -10.80 42.51
C VAL A 956 -0.75 -11.42 41.51
N ASP A 957 -0.29 -11.88 40.35
CA ASP A 957 -1.15 -12.44 39.30
C ASP A 957 -1.16 -13.98 39.18
N GLY A 958 -0.31 -14.67 39.95
CA GLY A 958 -0.41 -16.11 40.23
C GLY A 958 0.61 -16.97 39.51
#